data_AF-A0A4Z1E055-F1
#
_entry.id   AF-A0A4Z1E055-F1
#
_cell.length_a   1.000
_cell.length_b   1.000
_cell.length_c   1.000
_cell.angle_alpha   90.00
_cell.angle_beta   90.00
_cell.angle_gamma   90.00
#
_symmetry.space_group_name_H-M   'P 1'
#
loop_
_entity.id
_entity.type
_entity.pdbx_description
1 polymer ?
#
loop_
_entity_poly.entity_id
_entity_poly.type
_entity_poly.pdbx_seq_one_letter_code
_entity_poly.pdbx_strand_id
1 'polypeptide(L)'
;MTTPTPSLSTGAPDDAPAATPESDPHRYRRLDTPAGGGALTLPPQPDLEDHVIADGDELVYDHLPVAGERDRYGATAFSLDVVLDDGTRLAALGARDQHGTDLDPVAQAEAKRSWVDQWNRRTVDLTPWRGRRVTAVIAVVGPTAEPTTVFLGDVVVRPRPARPTDLLGWVDTRRGTHASDRFSRGNDAPIVSVPHGGLFGLPMTDASSRSWPYRWQMSAPSLQAFATSHIPSPWIGDRGVLQLMPSPSAAPSTDRVARALAFDRDTEHAGPDRYEVELDGVAVVLAAARHALGLRLRSRTADLAVVVDHLGEAVAATWRHDDGGTLLLDVLLRDEGDGPDHHVHVVLPHVARHDLAHEDGRLLGVVAFDRTDVDVLVGVSTIDAEQARRNAVDPGGLDAMLEIAADAWRAVLARVEVPDADAVPADVLRSIAGGLGRLHAYPNAHDEDGPDGPRYRSPVDGVVREGTYASNNGFWDTYRTAWPLLGLLAPATTATLADGFVQHFTDAGWVARWSAPGPVDCMTGTTSDTVFAGLAAQGVPLRLDAAHRSALQHASVAAADARVGRKGLRPGIFRGYIDTRVHEGMSWTLDNAINDAAAARLARALLARGTDDDGAPLDGRRRERLAAEADHLSRRALGYRAVFHRDLGFFLGRDADGAWRVPEADFDPAEWGHDYTETNAWGTAFTAPHDGAGLATLHGGEAGLGAALDAFFATPETADPGLVGSYGVVIHEMSEARDVRMGMLGLSNQPAHHIPLTYCFAGRHDDAHRIIVEARDRLFVGSELGQGYPGDEDNGEMSAWYLFAVLGLYPLVPGTGELVLTPPLLPRVVLHPEGRAHPLEITAENAGAPYVREVRVDGEPWDRIALPAAVVATARSIAFVLSDEPTGWAADTRPTSASAPVRDGGLGVDRPLRDLLAVAPGTVADDTGDVVTVLEPGESVDLALEAPAAVGLTTVTLAGGPAGLPVVATPVTVSWRLDGVTASGDVVTLDERAETFDVAGQTRPFHVRPRAGVDDDAARPTIVAVRLTALSRIELAQLEVFDA
;
A
#
# COMPACT_ATOMS: atom_id res chain seq x y z
N MET A 1 -11.80 -32.67 -46.88
CA MET A 1 -11.63 -32.31 -45.45
C MET A 1 -12.04 -30.86 -45.34
N THR A 2 -13.19 -30.61 -44.71
CA THR A 2 -13.64 -29.23 -44.40
C THR A 2 -12.67 -28.66 -43.39
N THR A 3 -12.05 -27.52 -43.69
CA THR A 3 -11.31 -26.74 -42.70
C THR A 3 -12.25 -26.51 -41.52
N PRO A 4 -11.84 -26.82 -40.28
CA PRO A 4 -12.65 -26.50 -39.12
C PRO A 4 -12.95 -24.99 -39.13
N THR A 5 -14.18 -24.62 -38.83
CA THR A 5 -14.65 -23.23 -38.76
C THR A 5 -15.00 -22.89 -37.31
N PRO A 6 -14.94 -21.62 -36.89
CA PRO A 6 -15.40 -21.22 -35.57
C PRO A 6 -16.84 -21.68 -35.31
N SER A 7 -17.15 -22.00 -34.05
CA SER A 7 -18.48 -22.42 -33.61
C SER A 7 -18.92 -21.63 -32.38
N LEU A 8 -20.22 -21.35 -32.30
CA LEU A 8 -20.83 -20.62 -31.19
C LEU A 8 -21.82 -21.54 -30.45
N SER A 9 -21.70 -21.60 -29.13
CA SER A 9 -22.66 -22.28 -28.25
C SER A 9 -22.98 -21.41 -27.04
N THR A 10 -23.90 -21.84 -26.18
CA THR A 10 -24.13 -21.24 -24.87
C THR A 10 -23.31 -21.97 -23.81
N GLY A 11 -22.71 -21.25 -22.88
CA GLY A 11 -21.98 -21.83 -21.74
C GLY A 11 -21.34 -20.75 -20.89
N ALA A 12 -20.92 -21.10 -19.68
CA ALA A 12 -20.12 -20.24 -18.79
C ALA A 12 -18.66 -20.73 -18.75
N PRO A 13 -17.70 -19.84 -18.42
CA PRO A 13 -16.32 -20.22 -18.15
C PRO A 13 -16.23 -21.19 -16.97
N ASP A 14 -15.44 -22.26 -17.13
CA ASP A 14 -15.17 -23.23 -16.07
C ASP A 14 -14.20 -22.67 -15.02
N ASP A 15 -13.32 -21.75 -15.43
CA ASP A 15 -12.41 -21.02 -14.53
C ASP A 15 -12.39 -19.52 -14.88
N ALA A 16 -12.59 -18.72 -13.84
CA ALA A 16 -12.53 -17.26 -13.88
C ALA A 16 -12.11 -16.82 -12.46
N PRO A 17 -10.80 -16.73 -12.15
CA PRO A 17 -10.36 -16.76 -10.76
C PRO A 17 -10.78 -15.54 -9.95
N ALA A 18 -10.89 -14.35 -10.54
CA ALA A 18 -11.43 -13.17 -9.84
C ALA A 18 -12.96 -13.19 -9.68
N ALA A 19 -13.63 -14.12 -10.37
CA ALA A 19 -15.07 -14.32 -10.27
C ALA A 19 -15.43 -15.52 -9.39
N THR A 20 -16.64 -15.49 -8.83
CA THR A 20 -17.29 -16.67 -8.26
C THR A 20 -17.79 -17.56 -9.40
N PRO A 21 -17.91 -18.88 -9.21
CA PRO A 21 -18.48 -19.76 -10.24
C PRO A 21 -19.82 -19.22 -10.75
N GLU A 22 -19.88 -18.90 -12.04
CA GLU A 22 -21.09 -18.37 -12.66
C GLU A 22 -22.14 -19.49 -12.79
N SER A 23 -23.28 -19.30 -12.15
CA SER A 23 -24.31 -20.35 -12.05
C SER A 23 -25.26 -20.43 -13.23
N ASP A 24 -25.28 -19.43 -14.13
CA ASP A 24 -26.14 -19.41 -15.31
C ASP A 24 -25.36 -19.62 -16.62
N PRO A 25 -25.27 -20.86 -17.13
CA PRO A 25 -24.59 -21.17 -18.38
C PRO A 25 -25.32 -20.67 -19.63
N HIS A 26 -26.54 -20.13 -19.51
CA HIS A 26 -27.30 -19.61 -20.65
C HIS A 26 -27.01 -18.13 -20.94
N ARG A 27 -26.37 -17.43 -20.00
CA ARG A 27 -26.07 -16.00 -20.10
C ARG A 27 -25.04 -15.71 -21.20
N TYR A 28 -23.96 -16.48 -21.25
CA TYR A 28 -22.83 -16.17 -22.12
C TYR A 28 -22.82 -16.99 -23.39
N ARG A 29 -22.14 -16.47 -24.40
CA ARG A 29 -21.87 -17.18 -25.65
C ARG A 29 -20.43 -17.67 -25.63
N ARG A 30 -20.25 -18.98 -25.80
CA ARG A 30 -18.94 -19.62 -25.95
C ARG A 30 -18.57 -19.65 -27.42
N LEU A 31 -17.48 -18.99 -27.79
CA LEU A 31 -16.89 -19.01 -29.12
C LEU A 31 -15.65 -19.91 -29.11
N ASP A 32 -15.77 -21.08 -29.73
CA ASP A 32 -14.64 -22.00 -29.96
C ASP A 32 -14.08 -21.75 -31.37
N THR A 33 -12.79 -21.44 -31.46
CA THR A 33 -12.11 -21.15 -32.73
C THR A 33 -10.94 -22.12 -32.94
N PRO A 34 -10.83 -22.77 -34.12
CA PRO A 34 -9.68 -23.63 -34.41
C PRO A 34 -8.37 -22.85 -34.51
N ALA A 35 -7.25 -23.56 -34.44
CA ALA A 35 -5.93 -22.99 -34.70
C ALA A 35 -5.88 -22.28 -36.05
N GLY A 36 -5.16 -21.16 -36.11
CA GLY A 36 -5.11 -20.28 -37.28
C GLY A 36 -6.20 -19.20 -37.33
N GLY A 37 -7.09 -19.15 -36.33
CA GLY A 37 -8.09 -18.10 -36.18
C GLY A 37 -9.34 -18.29 -37.04
N GLY A 38 -10.18 -17.26 -37.08
CA GLY A 38 -11.41 -17.27 -37.88
C GLY A 38 -12.38 -16.15 -37.55
N ALA A 39 -13.45 -16.06 -38.32
CA ALA A 39 -14.52 -15.10 -38.08
C ALA A 39 -15.89 -15.79 -38.12
N LEU A 40 -16.80 -15.33 -37.28
CA LEU A 40 -18.18 -15.82 -37.21
C LEU A 40 -19.14 -14.64 -37.00
N THR A 41 -20.17 -14.55 -37.84
CA THR A 41 -21.28 -13.62 -37.63
C THR A 41 -22.09 -14.07 -36.43
N LEU A 42 -22.24 -13.19 -35.43
CA LEU A 42 -23.07 -13.46 -34.27
C LEU A 42 -24.54 -13.59 -34.68
N PRO A 43 -25.35 -14.42 -34.00
CA PRO A 43 -26.79 -14.43 -34.20
C PRO A 43 -27.39 -13.01 -34.03
N PRO A 44 -28.51 -12.71 -34.71
CA PRO A 44 -29.26 -11.47 -34.52
C PRO A 44 -29.33 -11.01 -33.06
N GLN A 45 -28.85 -9.79 -32.81
CA GLN A 45 -28.94 -9.13 -31.51
C GLN A 45 -30.13 -8.15 -31.56
N PRO A 46 -31.19 -8.35 -30.76
CA PRO A 46 -32.45 -7.60 -30.89
C PRO A 46 -32.31 -6.08 -30.87
N ASP A 47 -31.34 -5.57 -30.11
CA ASP A 47 -31.11 -4.13 -29.92
C ASP A 47 -30.01 -3.56 -30.84
N LEU A 48 -29.49 -4.37 -31.77
CA LEU A 48 -28.33 -4.02 -32.60
C LEU A 48 -28.62 -4.17 -34.09
N GLU A 49 -29.39 -5.18 -34.50
CA GLU A 49 -29.73 -5.37 -35.91
C GLU A 49 -30.71 -4.28 -36.36
N ASP A 50 -30.39 -3.61 -37.46
CA ASP A 50 -31.09 -2.44 -37.97
C ASP A 50 -31.05 -1.18 -37.08
N HIS A 51 -30.24 -1.17 -36.01
CA HIS A 51 -29.98 0.03 -35.22
C HIS A 51 -29.35 1.12 -36.10
N VAL A 52 -29.94 2.31 -36.08
CA VAL A 52 -29.41 3.49 -36.78
C VAL A 52 -28.56 4.27 -35.79
N ILE A 53 -27.26 4.35 -36.07
CA ILE A 53 -26.29 4.97 -35.18
C ILE A 53 -26.68 6.44 -34.95
N ALA A 54 -26.92 6.80 -33.69
CA ALA A 54 -27.18 8.15 -33.23
C ALA A 54 -25.88 8.85 -32.79
N ASP A 55 -25.99 10.15 -32.54
CA ASP A 55 -24.90 10.93 -31.97
C ASP A 55 -24.63 10.48 -30.54
N GLY A 56 -23.38 10.21 -30.19
CA GLY A 56 -22.99 9.72 -28.87
C GLY A 56 -23.24 8.23 -28.64
N ASP A 57 -23.66 7.46 -29.64
CA ASP A 57 -23.76 6.01 -29.51
C ASP A 57 -22.37 5.36 -29.32
N GLU A 58 -22.32 4.37 -28.44
CA GLU A 58 -21.17 3.49 -28.23
C GLU A 58 -21.58 2.02 -28.34
N LEU A 59 -20.75 1.23 -29.00
CA LEU A 59 -20.80 -0.24 -28.90
C LEU A 59 -20.07 -0.64 -27.63
N VAL A 60 -20.72 -1.44 -26.79
CA VAL A 60 -20.12 -2.01 -25.57
C VAL A 60 -20.24 -3.52 -25.62
N TYR A 61 -19.15 -4.22 -25.31
CA TYR A 61 -19.15 -5.66 -25.15
C TYR A 61 -18.13 -6.11 -24.12
N ASP A 62 -18.47 -7.22 -23.45
CA ASP A 62 -17.59 -7.89 -22.49
C ASP A 62 -17.12 -9.23 -23.06
N HIS A 63 -15.85 -9.56 -22.86
CA HIS A 63 -15.28 -10.84 -23.28
C HIS A 63 -14.32 -11.41 -22.24
N LEU A 64 -14.30 -12.74 -22.15
CA LEU A 64 -13.35 -13.50 -21.34
C LEU A 64 -12.57 -14.45 -22.25
N PRO A 65 -11.31 -14.11 -22.59
CA PRO A 65 -10.44 -15.01 -23.32
C PRO A 65 -9.90 -16.08 -22.37
N VAL A 66 -10.07 -17.36 -22.72
CA VAL A 66 -9.60 -18.49 -21.89
C VAL A 66 -8.12 -18.72 -22.13
N ALA A 67 -7.36 -18.93 -21.06
CA ALA A 67 -5.96 -19.27 -21.16
C ALA A 67 -5.72 -20.58 -21.92
N GLY A 68 -4.81 -20.56 -22.90
CA GLY A 68 -4.36 -21.75 -23.62
C GLY A 68 -3.34 -22.58 -22.83
N GLU A 69 -3.23 -23.88 -23.16
CA GLU A 69 -2.25 -24.78 -22.55
C GLU A 69 -0.82 -24.55 -23.08
N ARG A 70 -0.69 -24.20 -24.38
CA ARG A 70 0.62 -23.96 -25.03
C ARG A 70 0.81 -22.51 -25.41
N ASP A 71 -0.28 -21.81 -25.71
CA ASP A 71 -0.31 -20.37 -26.00
C ASP A 71 -1.30 -19.70 -25.05
N ARG A 72 -0.84 -19.45 -23.81
CA ARG A 72 -1.67 -18.91 -22.73
C ARG A 72 -2.48 -17.70 -23.15
N TYR A 73 -1.89 -16.79 -23.93
CA TYR A 73 -2.51 -15.51 -24.28
C TYR A 73 -3.13 -15.50 -25.68
N GLY A 74 -3.10 -16.61 -26.44
CA GLY A 74 -3.59 -16.66 -27.81
C GLY A 74 -5.06 -16.22 -27.97
N ALA A 75 -5.91 -16.52 -26.99
CA ALA A 75 -7.32 -16.12 -27.00
C ALA A 75 -7.54 -14.60 -26.86
N THR A 76 -6.53 -13.84 -26.43
CA THR A 76 -6.60 -12.36 -26.39
C THR A 76 -6.56 -11.72 -27.77
N ALA A 77 -6.18 -12.47 -28.81
CA ALA A 77 -6.29 -12.03 -30.19
C ALA A 77 -7.74 -12.09 -30.66
N PHE A 78 -8.58 -11.21 -30.12
CA PHE A 78 -10.02 -11.19 -30.30
C PHE A 78 -10.53 -9.76 -30.50
N SER A 79 -11.48 -9.58 -31.42
CA SER A 79 -12.26 -8.34 -31.54
C SER A 79 -13.69 -8.60 -32.02
N LEU A 80 -14.61 -7.71 -31.66
CA LEU A 80 -15.92 -7.59 -32.32
C LEU A 80 -15.89 -6.45 -33.34
N ASP A 81 -16.34 -6.74 -34.55
CA ASP A 81 -16.41 -5.79 -35.66
C ASP A 81 -17.87 -5.64 -36.12
N VAL A 82 -18.24 -4.43 -36.54
CA VAL A 82 -19.62 -4.10 -36.93
C VAL A 82 -19.70 -3.90 -38.43
N VAL A 83 -20.69 -4.53 -39.05
CA VAL A 83 -21.00 -4.40 -40.48
C VAL A 83 -22.09 -3.35 -40.69
N LEU A 84 -21.77 -2.32 -41.46
CA LEU A 84 -22.72 -1.26 -41.81
C LEU A 84 -23.56 -1.64 -43.05
N ASP A 85 -24.60 -0.87 -43.29
CA ASP A 85 -25.57 -1.06 -44.39
C ASP A 85 -25.03 -1.01 -45.83
N ASP A 86 -23.80 -0.53 -46.03
CA ASP A 86 -23.08 -0.62 -47.32
C ASP A 86 -22.14 -1.84 -47.41
N GLY A 87 -22.14 -2.70 -46.39
CA GLY A 87 -21.28 -3.86 -46.26
C GLY A 87 -19.86 -3.56 -45.76
N THR A 88 -19.53 -2.30 -45.46
CA THR A 88 -18.23 -1.96 -44.87
C THR A 88 -18.18 -2.36 -43.39
N ARG A 89 -16.95 -2.61 -42.91
CA ARG A 89 -16.67 -2.97 -41.52
C ARG A 89 -16.00 -1.82 -40.79
N LEU A 90 -16.32 -1.61 -39.52
CA LEU A 90 -15.72 -0.54 -38.72
C LEU A 90 -14.21 -0.68 -38.61
N ALA A 91 -13.68 -1.91 -38.48
CA ALA A 91 -12.24 -2.15 -38.46
C ALA A 91 -11.54 -1.61 -39.74
N ALA A 92 -12.16 -1.78 -40.91
CA ALA A 92 -11.62 -1.27 -42.18
C ALA A 92 -11.68 0.27 -42.31
N LEU A 93 -12.43 0.94 -41.42
CA LEU A 93 -12.56 2.39 -41.35
C LEU A 93 -11.69 3.00 -40.25
N GLY A 94 -10.83 2.20 -39.59
CA GLY A 94 -9.90 2.66 -38.55
C GLY A 94 -10.58 2.90 -37.20
N ALA A 95 -11.66 2.18 -36.88
CA ALA A 95 -12.30 2.24 -35.59
C ALA A 95 -11.37 1.74 -34.46
N ARG A 96 -11.45 2.41 -33.30
CA ARG A 96 -10.64 2.14 -32.12
C ARG A 96 -11.50 1.99 -30.88
N ASP A 97 -11.00 1.21 -29.93
CA ASP A 97 -11.59 1.07 -28.60
C ASP A 97 -11.27 2.26 -27.68
N GLN A 98 -11.79 2.22 -26.45
CA GLN A 98 -11.63 3.26 -25.44
C GLN A 98 -10.18 3.51 -25.01
N HIS A 99 -9.28 2.57 -25.31
CA HIS A 99 -7.86 2.67 -25.01
C HIS A 99 -7.03 3.10 -26.24
N GLY A 100 -7.70 3.41 -27.36
CA GLY A 100 -7.06 3.83 -28.60
C GLY A 100 -6.48 2.68 -29.44
N THR A 101 -6.85 1.43 -29.13
CA THR A 101 -6.40 0.23 -29.85
C THR A 101 -7.34 -0.03 -31.03
N ASP A 102 -6.79 -0.35 -32.21
CA ASP A 102 -7.61 -0.66 -33.39
C ASP A 102 -8.49 -1.92 -33.14
N LEU A 103 -9.67 -1.97 -33.80
CA LEU A 103 -10.56 -3.15 -33.79
C LEU A 103 -10.04 -4.30 -34.65
N ASP A 104 -8.76 -4.62 -34.48
CA ASP A 104 -8.07 -5.74 -35.13
C ASP A 104 -7.60 -6.74 -34.06
N PRO A 105 -7.84 -8.05 -34.23
CA PRO A 105 -7.46 -9.04 -33.22
C PRO A 105 -5.96 -9.06 -32.91
N VAL A 106 -5.09 -8.81 -33.88
CA VAL A 106 -3.63 -8.79 -33.65
C VAL A 106 -3.26 -7.56 -32.83
N ALA A 107 -3.79 -6.39 -33.20
CA ALA A 107 -3.59 -5.16 -32.44
C ALA A 107 -4.09 -5.27 -30.99
N GLN A 108 -5.23 -5.92 -30.76
CA GLN A 108 -5.78 -6.17 -29.42
C GLN A 108 -4.88 -7.07 -28.57
N ALA A 109 -4.29 -8.12 -29.16
CA ALA A 109 -3.33 -8.98 -28.46
C ALA A 109 -2.02 -8.23 -28.15
N GLU A 110 -1.48 -7.48 -29.12
CA GLU A 110 -0.24 -6.71 -28.96
C GLU A 110 -0.36 -5.60 -27.92
N ALA A 111 -1.54 -4.98 -27.79
CA ALA A 111 -1.81 -3.99 -26.75
C ALA A 111 -1.79 -4.59 -25.33
N LYS A 112 -1.95 -5.93 -25.19
CA LYS A 112 -1.90 -6.65 -23.91
C LYS A 112 -2.84 -6.07 -22.83
N ARG A 113 -3.96 -5.45 -23.23
CA ARG A 113 -5.00 -4.89 -22.32
C ARG A 113 -6.17 -5.85 -22.06
N SER A 114 -6.12 -7.05 -22.62
CA SER A 114 -7.00 -8.14 -22.23
C SER A 114 -6.26 -9.09 -21.30
N TRP A 115 -6.88 -9.39 -20.16
CA TRP A 115 -6.45 -10.39 -19.20
C TRP A 115 -7.16 -11.71 -19.53
N VAL A 116 -6.41 -12.81 -19.50
CA VAL A 116 -6.97 -14.16 -19.69
C VAL A 116 -7.65 -14.63 -18.41
N ASP A 117 -8.65 -15.49 -18.55
CA ASP A 117 -9.47 -16.01 -17.46
C ASP A 117 -10.19 -14.89 -16.66
N GLN A 118 -10.30 -13.70 -17.26
CA GLN A 118 -10.88 -12.51 -16.66
C GLN A 118 -11.88 -11.87 -17.64
N TRP A 119 -12.94 -11.28 -17.11
CA TRP A 119 -13.82 -10.45 -17.93
C TRP A 119 -13.12 -9.13 -18.29
N ASN A 120 -13.24 -8.74 -19.56
CA ASN A 120 -12.68 -7.50 -20.11
C ASN A 120 -13.78 -6.74 -20.84
N ARG A 121 -13.84 -5.41 -20.70
CA ARG A 121 -14.78 -4.57 -21.45
C ARG A 121 -14.10 -3.86 -22.61
N ARG A 122 -14.83 -3.74 -23.72
CA ARG A 122 -14.46 -2.88 -24.84
C ARG A 122 -15.62 -1.95 -25.17
N THR A 123 -15.27 -0.69 -25.39
CA THR A 123 -16.20 0.36 -25.79
C THR A 123 -15.67 1.03 -27.05
N VAL A 124 -16.53 1.20 -28.06
CA VAL A 124 -16.18 1.81 -29.34
C VAL A 124 -17.13 2.97 -29.60
N ASP A 125 -16.57 4.17 -29.81
CA ASP A 125 -17.35 5.34 -30.21
C ASP A 125 -17.90 5.16 -31.62
N LEU A 126 -19.22 5.11 -31.76
CA LEU A 126 -19.88 4.96 -33.06
C LEU A 126 -20.24 6.31 -33.71
N THR A 127 -20.13 7.41 -32.98
CA THR A 127 -20.47 8.78 -33.44
C THR A 127 -19.90 9.13 -34.83
N PRO A 128 -18.67 8.73 -35.21
CA PRO A 128 -18.14 8.99 -36.56
C PRO A 128 -19.01 8.44 -37.70
N TRP A 129 -19.84 7.41 -37.44
CA TRP A 129 -20.72 6.77 -38.41
C TRP A 129 -22.21 7.02 -38.16
N ARG A 130 -22.57 8.10 -37.46
CA ARG A 130 -23.96 8.51 -37.26
C ARG A 130 -24.79 8.49 -38.55
N GLY A 131 -26.02 8.00 -38.46
CA GLY A 131 -26.96 7.84 -39.58
C GLY A 131 -26.73 6.59 -40.43
N ARG A 132 -25.62 5.87 -40.24
CA ARG A 132 -25.42 4.53 -40.81
C ARG A 132 -26.20 3.51 -39.99
N ARG A 133 -26.60 2.40 -40.62
CA ARG A 133 -27.35 1.33 -39.97
C ARG A 133 -26.46 0.11 -39.76
N VAL A 134 -26.52 -0.47 -38.56
CA VAL A 134 -25.84 -1.71 -38.21
C VAL A 134 -26.61 -2.90 -38.80
N THR A 135 -25.92 -3.80 -39.48
CA THR A 135 -26.53 -4.97 -40.15
C THR A 135 -26.04 -6.31 -39.62
N ALA A 136 -24.85 -6.35 -39.01
CA ALA A 136 -24.32 -7.54 -38.36
C ALA A 136 -23.18 -7.19 -37.40
N VAL A 137 -22.92 -8.08 -36.44
CA VAL A 137 -21.67 -8.10 -35.66
C VAL A 137 -20.90 -9.37 -35.99
N ILE A 138 -19.61 -9.22 -36.20
CA ILE A 138 -18.70 -10.32 -36.51
C ILE A 138 -17.70 -10.44 -35.37
N ALA A 139 -17.67 -11.61 -34.75
CA ALA A 139 -16.59 -11.99 -33.86
C ALA A 139 -15.39 -12.47 -34.69
N VAL A 140 -14.22 -11.89 -34.45
CA VAL A 140 -12.98 -12.21 -35.16
C VAL A 140 -11.92 -12.63 -34.16
N VAL A 141 -11.34 -13.81 -34.36
CA VAL A 141 -10.17 -14.29 -33.64
C VAL A 141 -9.00 -14.31 -34.62
N GLY A 142 -7.88 -13.70 -34.21
CA GLY A 142 -6.66 -13.64 -34.99
C GLY A 142 -5.99 -15.03 -35.15
N PRO A 143 -4.91 -15.13 -35.94
CA PRO A 143 -4.19 -16.38 -36.10
C PRO A 143 -3.56 -16.86 -34.77
N THR A 144 -3.97 -18.03 -34.29
CA THR A 144 -3.46 -18.63 -33.04
C THR A 144 -2.72 -19.96 -33.30
N ALA A 145 -1.79 -20.32 -32.42
CA ALA A 145 -1.04 -21.58 -32.53
C ALA A 145 -1.88 -22.82 -32.19
N GLU A 146 -2.96 -22.63 -31.44
CA GLU A 146 -3.86 -23.69 -31.00
C GLU A 146 -5.33 -23.25 -31.00
N PRO A 147 -6.29 -24.18 -30.88
CA PRO A 147 -7.69 -23.82 -30.70
C PRO A 147 -7.88 -22.94 -29.47
N THR A 148 -8.68 -21.89 -29.60
CA THR A 148 -8.96 -20.93 -28.52
C THR A 148 -10.43 -20.87 -28.19
N THR A 149 -10.73 -20.49 -26.95
CA THR A 149 -12.08 -20.22 -26.47
C THR A 149 -12.17 -18.77 -26.00
N VAL A 150 -13.22 -18.08 -26.43
CA VAL A 150 -13.59 -16.76 -25.89
C VAL A 150 -15.05 -16.81 -25.46
N PHE A 151 -15.34 -16.41 -24.24
CA PHE A 151 -16.70 -16.19 -23.78
C PHE A 151 -17.11 -14.75 -24.05
N LEU A 152 -18.35 -14.55 -24.50
CA LEU A 152 -18.92 -13.24 -24.77
C LEU A 152 -20.11 -12.98 -23.86
N GLY A 153 -20.06 -11.81 -23.22
CA GLY A 153 -21.17 -11.18 -22.53
C GLY A 153 -22.19 -10.57 -23.49
N ASP A 154 -22.99 -9.66 -22.95
CA ASP A 154 -23.94 -8.89 -23.72
C ASP A 154 -23.20 -7.95 -24.68
N VAL A 155 -23.71 -7.82 -25.91
CA VAL A 155 -23.21 -6.90 -26.93
C VAL A 155 -24.32 -5.88 -27.18
N VAL A 156 -24.08 -4.63 -26.82
CA VAL A 156 -25.10 -3.58 -26.83
C VAL A 156 -24.60 -2.32 -27.53
N VAL A 157 -25.51 -1.62 -28.20
CA VAL A 157 -25.29 -0.22 -28.57
C VAL A 157 -26.13 0.62 -27.63
N ARG A 158 -25.49 1.59 -26.98
CA ARG A 158 -26.16 2.49 -26.05
C ARG A 158 -25.63 3.92 -26.20
N PRO A 159 -26.39 4.93 -25.76
CA PRO A 159 -25.85 6.28 -25.61
C PRO A 159 -24.71 6.29 -24.60
N ARG A 160 -23.61 6.97 -24.92
CA ARG A 160 -22.49 7.20 -24.01
C ARG A 160 -22.99 7.86 -22.72
N PRO A 161 -22.56 7.39 -21.54
CA PRO A 161 -22.86 8.06 -20.28
C PRO A 161 -22.39 9.52 -20.26
N ALA A 162 -23.19 10.39 -19.65
CA ALA A 162 -22.78 11.78 -19.44
C ALA A 162 -21.51 11.83 -18.57
N ARG A 163 -20.56 12.69 -18.96
CA ARG A 163 -19.34 12.93 -18.19
C ARG A 163 -19.68 13.76 -16.94
N PRO A 164 -19.20 13.38 -15.75
CA PRO A 164 -19.29 14.20 -14.54
C PRO A 164 -18.65 15.58 -14.71
N THR A 165 -19.17 16.55 -13.96
CA THR A 165 -18.71 17.95 -14.00
C THR A 165 -17.50 18.25 -13.11
N ASP A 166 -17.21 17.39 -12.13
CA ASP A 166 -16.08 17.50 -11.21
C ASP A 166 -15.45 16.12 -10.97
N LEU A 167 -14.28 16.08 -10.32
CA LEU A 167 -13.57 14.83 -10.01
C LEU A 167 -14.34 13.93 -9.05
N LEU A 168 -15.19 14.48 -8.18
CA LEU A 168 -15.98 13.66 -7.25
C LEU A 168 -16.92 12.72 -8.01
N GLY A 169 -17.60 13.22 -9.03
CA GLY A 169 -18.46 12.36 -9.85
C GLY A 169 -17.70 11.31 -10.70
N TRP A 170 -16.37 11.42 -10.82
CA TRP A 170 -15.53 10.39 -11.45
C TRP A 170 -15.06 9.31 -10.47
N VAL A 171 -15.16 9.52 -9.16
CA VAL A 171 -14.82 8.50 -8.17
C VAL A 171 -15.89 7.41 -8.19
N ASP A 172 -15.46 6.17 -8.44
CA ASP A 172 -16.29 4.98 -8.34
C ASP A 172 -15.65 4.03 -7.33
N THR A 173 -16.25 3.91 -6.14
CA THR A 173 -15.70 3.08 -5.06
C THR A 173 -15.83 1.59 -5.31
N ARG A 174 -16.48 1.18 -6.42
CA ARG A 174 -16.52 -0.21 -6.88
C ARG A 174 -15.29 -0.60 -7.70
N ARG A 175 -14.46 0.36 -8.12
CA ARG A 175 -13.12 0.06 -8.68
C ARG A 175 -12.40 -0.85 -7.68
N GLY A 176 -11.82 -1.94 -8.18
CA GLY A 176 -11.14 -2.98 -7.41
C GLY A 176 -12.01 -4.08 -6.79
N THR A 177 -13.35 -3.99 -6.86
CA THR A 177 -14.28 -4.95 -6.21
C THR A 177 -14.59 -6.21 -7.04
N HIS A 178 -14.10 -6.30 -8.28
CA HIS A 178 -14.14 -7.50 -9.11
C HIS A 178 -12.91 -8.36 -8.85
N ALA A 179 -12.86 -8.93 -7.64
CA ALA A 179 -11.72 -9.66 -7.12
C ALA A 179 -12.19 -10.85 -6.26
N SER A 180 -11.23 -11.72 -5.93
CA SER A 180 -11.41 -12.87 -5.03
C SER A 180 -10.10 -13.23 -4.30
N ASP A 181 -10.15 -14.27 -3.49
CA ASP A 181 -8.99 -14.90 -2.85
C ASP A 181 -8.01 -15.56 -3.83
N ARG A 182 -8.44 -15.83 -5.08
CA ARG A 182 -7.62 -16.51 -6.11
C ARG A 182 -6.99 -15.55 -7.12
N PHE A 183 -7.54 -14.35 -7.29
CA PHE A 183 -7.03 -13.35 -8.21
C PHE A 183 -7.59 -11.97 -7.87
N SER A 184 -6.71 -11.02 -7.64
CA SER A 184 -7.03 -9.65 -7.32
C SER A 184 -7.07 -8.75 -8.56
N ARG A 185 -8.03 -7.83 -8.54
CA ARG A 185 -8.06 -6.64 -9.41
C ARG A 185 -8.16 -5.36 -8.59
N GLY A 186 -7.81 -5.43 -7.30
CA GLY A 186 -7.81 -4.36 -6.31
C GLY A 186 -8.15 -4.85 -4.90
N ASN A 187 -8.96 -5.91 -4.79
CA ASN A 187 -9.46 -6.45 -3.51
C ASN A 187 -10.15 -5.39 -2.62
N ASP A 188 -10.83 -4.47 -3.29
CA ASP A 188 -11.49 -3.34 -2.68
C ASP A 188 -12.92 -3.66 -2.20
N ALA A 189 -13.47 -2.72 -1.42
CA ALA A 189 -14.89 -2.63 -1.11
C ALA A 189 -15.45 -1.22 -1.46
N PRO A 190 -16.77 -1.11 -1.77
CA PRO A 190 -17.43 0.17 -2.07
C PRO A 190 -17.71 0.95 -0.78
N ILE A 191 -16.64 1.46 -0.18
CA ILE A 191 -16.69 2.22 1.08
C ILE A 191 -17.26 3.61 0.87
N VAL A 192 -18.12 4.04 1.79
CA VAL A 192 -18.58 5.42 1.94
C VAL A 192 -17.93 6.00 3.20
N SER A 193 -17.30 7.16 3.11
CA SER A 193 -16.64 7.79 4.25
C SER A 193 -16.51 9.31 4.07
N VAL A 194 -15.94 9.97 5.06
CA VAL A 194 -15.26 11.26 4.87
C VAL A 194 -13.76 10.99 4.69
N PRO A 195 -12.97 11.90 4.10
CA PRO A 195 -11.52 11.72 4.00
C PRO A 195 -10.89 11.40 5.36
N HIS A 196 -10.13 10.30 5.44
CA HIS A 196 -9.51 9.76 6.66
C HIS A 196 -10.50 9.51 7.82
N GLY A 197 -11.79 9.33 7.52
CA GLY A 197 -12.84 9.07 8.51
C GLY A 197 -12.56 7.82 9.33
N GLY A 198 -13.03 7.79 10.58
CA GLY A 198 -12.86 6.63 11.47
C GLY A 198 -13.85 5.50 11.22
N LEU A 199 -14.88 5.74 10.39
CA LEU A 199 -15.93 4.79 10.08
C LEU A 199 -16.21 4.75 8.58
N PHE A 200 -16.45 3.54 8.07
CA PHE A 200 -16.95 3.29 6.73
C PHE A 200 -18.41 2.83 6.76
N GLY A 201 -19.18 3.32 5.79
CA GLY A 201 -20.46 2.74 5.40
C GLY A 201 -20.23 1.74 4.27
N LEU A 202 -20.81 0.55 4.40
CA LEU A 202 -20.52 -0.56 3.50
C LEU A 202 -21.80 -1.29 3.04
N PRO A 203 -22.16 -1.28 1.75
CA PRO A 203 -23.15 -2.20 1.21
C PRO A 203 -22.52 -3.60 1.05
N MET A 204 -23.25 -4.64 1.48
CA MET A 204 -22.77 -6.01 1.50
C MET A 204 -23.61 -6.90 0.58
N THR A 205 -22.97 -7.54 -0.39
CA THR A 205 -23.59 -8.64 -1.15
C THR A 205 -23.46 -9.97 -0.41
N ASP A 206 -22.47 -10.10 0.48
CA ASP A 206 -22.28 -11.22 1.39
C ASP A 206 -22.15 -10.69 2.82
N ALA A 207 -23.29 -10.60 3.52
CA ALA A 207 -23.36 -10.12 4.89
C ALA A 207 -22.81 -11.13 5.91
N SER A 208 -22.24 -12.27 5.49
CA SER A 208 -21.53 -13.19 6.37
C SER A 208 -20.02 -13.04 6.37
N SER A 209 -19.50 -12.29 5.40
CA SER A 209 -18.08 -12.18 5.14
C SER A 209 -17.46 -10.99 5.88
N ARG A 210 -16.33 -11.24 6.55
CA ARG A 210 -15.43 -10.17 7.06
C ARG A 210 -14.34 -9.79 6.07
N SER A 211 -14.15 -10.58 5.01
CA SER A 211 -13.04 -10.43 4.06
C SER A 211 -13.51 -9.84 2.73
N TRP A 212 -14.38 -10.56 2.00
CA TRP A 212 -15.00 -10.07 0.76
C TRP A 212 -16.50 -9.79 0.96
N PRO A 213 -16.87 -8.63 1.50
CA PRO A 213 -18.26 -8.28 1.82
C PRO A 213 -19.08 -7.90 0.58
N TYR A 214 -18.44 -7.46 -0.50
CA TYR A 214 -19.05 -7.06 -1.76
C TYR A 214 -18.42 -7.82 -2.94
N ARG A 215 -19.23 -8.22 -3.91
CA ARG A 215 -18.81 -8.98 -5.11
C ARG A 215 -19.39 -8.36 -6.38
N TRP A 216 -18.55 -7.70 -7.16
CA TRP A 216 -18.96 -7.12 -8.45
C TRP A 216 -19.39 -8.18 -9.46
N GLN A 217 -18.80 -9.36 -9.44
CA GLN A 217 -19.01 -10.43 -10.42
C GLN A 217 -20.39 -11.09 -10.38
N MET A 218 -21.28 -10.72 -9.46
CA MET A 218 -22.61 -11.31 -9.36
C MET A 218 -23.47 -10.99 -10.59
N SER A 219 -23.98 -12.04 -11.25
CA SER A 219 -24.82 -11.90 -12.45
C SER A 219 -26.17 -11.25 -12.18
N ALA A 220 -26.81 -11.63 -11.07
CA ALA A 220 -28.00 -11.01 -10.52
C ALA A 220 -27.62 -10.40 -9.16
N PRO A 221 -27.17 -9.14 -9.11
CA PRO A 221 -26.67 -8.57 -7.88
C PRO A 221 -27.80 -8.34 -6.89
N SER A 222 -27.50 -8.60 -5.62
CA SER A 222 -28.43 -8.40 -4.51
C SER A 222 -27.66 -8.00 -3.27
N LEU A 223 -28.19 -7.06 -2.50
CA LEU A 223 -27.62 -6.69 -1.21
C LEU A 223 -28.29 -7.47 -0.08
N GLN A 224 -27.48 -7.90 0.89
CA GLN A 224 -27.89 -8.61 2.10
C GLN A 224 -27.88 -7.71 3.36
N ALA A 225 -27.14 -6.60 3.32
CA ALA A 225 -27.07 -5.59 4.38
C ALA A 225 -26.41 -4.30 3.91
N PHE A 226 -26.64 -3.22 4.66
CA PHE A 226 -25.73 -2.08 4.79
C PHE A 226 -25.12 -2.13 6.19
N ALA A 227 -23.84 -1.83 6.33
CA ALA A 227 -23.12 -2.05 7.57
C ALA A 227 -22.17 -0.92 7.97
N THR A 228 -21.89 -0.84 9.27
CA THR A 228 -20.69 -0.18 9.80
C THR A 228 -19.47 -1.03 9.48
N SER A 229 -18.35 -0.39 9.16
CA SER A 229 -17.14 -1.09 8.73
C SER A 229 -15.87 -0.30 9.06
N HIS A 230 -14.78 -1.02 9.26
CA HIS A 230 -13.41 -0.51 9.41
C HIS A 230 -12.42 -1.34 8.57
N ILE A 231 -12.89 -2.05 7.56
CA ILE A 231 -12.10 -2.98 6.75
C ILE A 231 -10.92 -2.27 6.08
N PRO A 232 -9.66 -2.68 6.34
CA PRO A 232 -8.51 -2.13 5.63
C PRO A 232 -8.10 -2.99 4.42
N SER A 233 -8.38 -4.29 4.45
CA SER A 233 -8.20 -5.24 3.35
C SER A 233 -8.97 -6.53 3.67
N PRO A 234 -9.29 -7.38 2.67
CA PRO A 234 -9.91 -8.68 2.92
C PRO A 234 -9.06 -9.61 3.81
N TRP A 235 -7.74 -9.46 3.77
CA TRP A 235 -6.77 -10.29 4.49
C TRP A 235 -6.72 -9.98 5.99
N ILE A 236 -6.88 -8.71 6.35
CA ILE A 236 -6.95 -8.26 7.75
C ILE A 236 -8.36 -8.43 8.31
N GLY A 237 -9.37 -8.22 7.46
CA GLY A 237 -10.77 -8.39 7.79
C GLY A 237 -11.41 -7.18 8.48
N ASP A 238 -12.74 -7.20 8.50
CA ASP A 238 -13.59 -6.15 9.07
C ASP A 238 -13.86 -6.33 10.57
N ARG A 239 -14.24 -5.23 11.24
CA ARG A 239 -14.54 -5.14 12.67
C ARG A 239 -15.59 -4.07 12.97
N GLY A 240 -16.26 -4.19 14.12
CA GLY A 240 -17.30 -3.27 14.55
C GLY A 240 -18.53 -3.28 13.64
N VAL A 241 -18.88 -4.44 13.08
CA VAL A 241 -19.89 -4.56 12.02
C VAL A 241 -21.30 -4.78 12.57
N LEU A 242 -22.09 -3.70 12.61
CA LEU A 242 -23.54 -3.71 12.77
C LEU A 242 -24.18 -3.67 11.38
N GLN A 243 -25.20 -4.50 11.15
CA GLN A 243 -25.90 -4.62 9.87
C GLN A 243 -27.35 -4.15 9.96
N LEU A 244 -27.77 -3.38 8.96
CA LEU A 244 -29.14 -2.95 8.73
C LEU A 244 -29.55 -3.34 7.30
N MET A 245 -30.60 -4.14 7.16
CA MET A 245 -31.16 -4.48 5.84
C MET A 245 -32.61 -4.00 5.75
N PRO A 246 -32.91 -2.97 4.94
CA PRO A 246 -34.28 -2.50 4.78
C PRO A 246 -35.11 -3.47 3.92
N SER A 247 -36.42 -3.47 4.12
CA SER A 247 -37.35 -4.37 3.44
C SER A 247 -38.68 -3.66 3.11
N PRO A 248 -39.27 -3.95 1.95
CA PRO A 248 -40.61 -3.48 1.57
C PRO A 248 -41.74 -4.34 2.18
N SER A 249 -41.42 -5.21 3.13
CA SER A 249 -42.36 -6.07 3.85
C SER A 249 -42.31 -5.76 5.34
N ALA A 250 -43.46 -5.79 6.02
CA ALA A 250 -43.52 -5.59 7.47
C ALA A 250 -42.94 -6.77 8.28
N ALA A 251 -42.71 -7.93 7.67
CA ALA A 251 -42.17 -9.12 8.31
C ALA A 251 -41.18 -9.85 7.36
N PRO A 252 -40.02 -9.24 7.07
CA PRO A 252 -38.99 -9.89 6.27
C PRO A 252 -38.42 -11.12 6.97
N SER A 253 -37.81 -12.02 6.19
CA SER A 253 -36.91 -13.03 6.75
C SER A 253 -35.70 -12.35 7.41
N THR A 254 -35.19 -12.95 8.49
CA THR A 254 -33.92 -12.53 9.10
C THR A 254 -32.72 -13.27 8.52
N ASP A 255 -32.95 -14.36 7.78
CA ASP A 255 -31.91 -15.09 7.04
C ASP A 255 -31.30 -14.22 5.93
N ARG A 256 -29.96 -14.22 5.85
CA ARG A 256 -29.19 -13.30 4.98
C ARG A 256 -29.46 -13.50 3.49
N VAL A 257 -29.67 -14.74 3.07
CA VAL A 257 -29.97 -15.06 1.66
C VAL A 257 -31.42 -14.73 1.35
N ALA A 258 -32.35 -15.11 2.23
CA ALA A 258 -33.78 -14.90 2.01
C ALA A 258 -34.21 -13.43 2.14
N ARG A 259 -33.45 -12.59 2.86
CA ARG A 259 -33.71 -11.15 3.01
C ARG A 259 -33.10 -10.29 1.90
N ALA A 260 -32.26 -10.88 1.05
CA ALA A 260 -31.55 -10.15 0.02
C ALA A 260 -32.53 -9.51 -0.98
N LEU A 261 -32.24 -8.28 -1.39
CA LEU A 261 -33.02 -7.59 -2.41
C LEU A 261 -32.14 -7.35 -3.64
N ALA A 262 -32.67 -7.69 -4.81
CA ALA A 262 -31.98 -7.46 -6.08
C ALA A 262 -31.93 -5.97 -6.42
N PHE A 263 -30.97 -5.59 -7.25
CA PHE A 263 -30.84 -4.23 -7.79
C PHE A 263 -30.24 -4.25 -9.19
N ASP A 264 -30.26 -3.10 -9.86
CA ASP A 264 -29.56 -2.89 -11.13
C ASP A 264 -28.33 -2.00 -10.91
N ARG A 265 -27.17 -2.42 -11.44
CA ARG A 265 -25.91 -1.66 -11.38
C ARG A 265 -25.98 -0.34 -12.13
N ASP A 266 -26.83 -0.24 -13.15
CA ASP A 266 -27.02 1.01 -13.90
C ASP A 266 -27.72 2.08 -13.06
N THR A 267 -28.40 1.67 -11.97
CA THR A 267 -29.03 2.56 -10.99
C THR A 267 -28.27 2.66 -9.66
N GLU A 268 -27.12 1.98 -9.55
CA GLU A 268 -26.24 2.02 -8.39
C GLU A 268 -25.25 3.19 -8.54
N HIS A 269 -25.29 4.11 -7.59
CA HIS A 269 -24.28 5.14 -7.44
C HIS A 269 -23.39 4.81 -6.24
N ALA A 270 -22.09 4.63 -6.48
CA ALA A 270 -21.09 4.30 -5.47
C ALA A 270 -19.99 5.36 -5.46
N GLY A 271 -20.26 6.47 -4.77
CA GLY A 271 -19.28 7.51 -4.48
C GLY A 271 -18.66 7.33 -3.10
N PRO A 272 -17.55 8.03 -2.79
CA PRO A 272 -16.97 8.02 -1.47
C PRO A 272 -17.78 8.88 -0.49
N ASP A 273 -18.50 9.89 -0.97
CA ASP A 273 -19.39 10.76 -0.18
C ASP A 273 -20.73 10.11 0.15
N ARG A 274 -21.25 9.31 -0.79
CA ARG A 274 -22.52 8.59 -0.61
C ARG A 274 -22.65 7.37 -1.50
N TYR A 275 -23.49 6.45 -1.05
CA TYR A 275 -23.97 5.32 -1.84
C TYR A 275 -25.49 5.41 -2.01
N GLU A 276 -25.98 5.26 -3.23
CA GLU A 276 -27.41 5.30 -3.56
C GLU A 276 -27.79 4.11 -4.43
N VAL A 277 -28.89 3.43 -4.09
CA VAL A 277 -29.37 2.28 -4.86
C VAL A 277 -30.89 2.15 -4.76
N GLU A 278 -31.52 1.71 -5.86
CA GLU A 278 -32.89 1.21 -5.86
C GLU A 278 -32.86 -0.32 -5.77
N LEU A 279 -33.21 -0.85 -4.61
CA LEU A 279 -33.45 -2.27 -4.40
C LEU A 279 -34.89 -2.62 -4.80
N ASP A 280 -35.18 -3.91 -5.01
CA ASP A 280 -36.54 -4.41 -5.25
C ASP A 280 -37.54 -3.93 -4.18
N GLY A 281 -38.22 -2.82 -4.47
CA GLY A 281 -39.24 -2.20 -3.63
C GLY A 281 -38.72 -1.21 -2.57
N VAL A 282 -37.42 -0.93 -2.46
CA VAL A 282 -36.87 0.04 -1.49
C VAL A 282 -35.69 0.82 -2.06
N ALA A 283 -35.74 2.16 -1.97
CA ALA A 283 -34.59 3.01 -2.26
C ALA A 283 -33.78 3.28 -0.98
N VAL A 284 -32.45 3.28 -1.10
CA VAL A 284 -31.52 3.56 -0.01
C VAL A 284 -30.53 4.63 -0.41
N VAL A 285 -30.31 5.62 0.46
CA VAL A 285 -29.18 6.55 0.41
C VAL A 285 -28.38 6.39 1.71
N LEU A 286 -27.08 6.16 1.59
CA LEU A 286 -26.13 5.98 2.69
C LEU A 286 -25.07 7.06 2.63
N ALA A 287 -24.79 7.70 3.76
CA ALA A 287 -23.65 8.61 3.93
C ALA A 287 -22.95 8.34 5.26
N ALA A 288 -21.70 8.79 5.36
CA ALA A 288 -20.90 8.65 6.57
C ALA A 288 -20.42 10.03 7.05
N ALA A 289 -20.28 10.17 8.37
CA ALA A 289 -19.47 11.19 9.03
C ALA A 289 -18.28 10.50 9.69
N ARG A 290 -17.43 11.26 10.39
CA ARG A 290 -16.18 10.75 10.98
C ARG A 290 -16.35 9.44 11.76
N HIS A 291 -17.42 9.32 12.56
CA HIS A 291 -17.73 8.15 13.40
C HIS A 291 -19.23 7.77 13.39
N ALA A 292 -19.93 8.09 12.31
CA ALA A 292 -21.37 7.84 12.20
C ALA A 292 -21.81 7.48 10.77
N LEU A 293 -22.90 6.74 10.65
CA LEU A 293 -23.60 6.45 9.40
C LEU A 293 -25.03 6.96 9.43
N GLY A 294 -25.50 7.46 8.30
CA GLY A 294 -26.90 7.81 8.09
C GLY A 294 -27.47 7.04 6.90
N LEU A 295 -28.66 6.50 7.05
CA LEU A 295 -29.38 5.76 6.02
C LEU A 295 -30.76 6.37 5.82
N ARG A 296 -31.09 6.80 4.60
CA ARG A 296 -32.46 7.16 4.21
C ARG A 296 -33.09 6.01 3.47
N LEU A 297 -34.23 5.56 3.98
CA LEU A 297 -34.92 4.37 3.52
C LEU A 297 -36.29 4.77 2.98
N ARG A 298 -36.58 4.42 1.72
CA ARG A 298 -37.85 4.73 1.05
C ARG A 298 -38.49 3.48 0.46
N SER A 299 -39.52 2.97 1.12
CA SER A 299 -40.30 1.86 0.56
C SER A 299 -41.21 2.32 -0.58
N ARG A 300 -41.29 1.49 -1.63
CA ARG A 300 -42.24 1.63 -2.74
C ARG A 300 -43.55 0.88 -2.49
N THR A 301 -43.66 0.19 -1.35
CA THR A 301 -44.87 -0.51 -0.89
C THR A 301 -45.50 0.24 0.29
N ALA A 302 -46.55 -0.34 0.88
CA ALA A 302 -47.19 0.22 2.07
C ALA A 302 -46.41 -0.06 3.37
N ASP A 303 -45.41 -0.93 3.32
CA ASP A 303 -44.67 -1.39 4.49
C ASP A 303 -43.20 -1.00 4.37
N LEU A 304 -42.59 -0.65 5.50
CA LEU A 304 -41.15 -0.50 5.63
C LEU A 304 -40.70 -1.16 6.94
N ALA A 305 -39.67 -1.99 6.85
CA ALA A 305 -39.01 -2.56 8.00
C ALA A 305 -37.49 -2.62 7.78
N VAL A 306 -36.74 -2.79 8.85
CA VAL A 306 -35.30 -3.05 8.83
C VAL A 306 -35.00 -4.30 9.65
N VAL A 307 -34.20 -5.21 9.08
CA VAL A 307 -33.57 -6.31 9.80
C VAL A 307 -32.29 -5.78 10.46
N VAL A 308 -32.15 -5.99 11.77
CA VAL A 308 -30.94 -5.70 12.54
C VAL A 308 -30.18 -7.00 12.75
N ASP A 309 -28.90 -7.03 12.40
CA ASP A 309 -27.98 -8.16 12.49
C ASP A 309 -26.56 -7.63 12.77
N HIS A 310 -25.57 -8.50 12.96
CA HIS A 310 -24.18 -8.10 13.19
C HIS A 310 -23.19 -9.21 12.79
N LEU A 311 -21.90 -8.87 12.76
CA LEU A 311 -20.81 -9.85 12.87
C LEU A 311 -20.19 -9.78 14.27
N GLY A 312 -19.43 -10.81 14.64
CA GLY A 312 -18.87 -10.92 15.98
C GLY A 312 -19.91 -11.26 17.04
N GLU A 313 -19.60 -10.93 18.29
CA GLU A 313 -20.46 -11.12 19.45
C GLU A 313 -21.10 -9.79 19.85
N ALA A 314 -22.43 -9.73 19.95
CA ALA A 314 -23.12 -8.67 20.65
C ALA A 314 -23.04 -8.97 22.16
N VAL A 315 -22.05 -8.42 22.84
CA VAL A 315 -21.82 -8.64 24.29
C VAL A 315 -22.99 -8.10 25.11
N ALA A 316 -23.55 -6.97 24.69
CA ALA A 316 -24.72 -6.36 25.28
C ALA A 316 -25.57 -5.69 24.20
N ALA A 317 -26.90 -5.79 24.32
CA ALA A 317 -27.83 -4.99 23.54
C ALA A 317 -28.98 -4.52 24.44
N THR A 318 -29.30 -3.23 24.36
CA THR A 318 -30.44 -2.64 25.08
C THR A 318 -31.18 -1.68 24.18
N TRP A 319 -32.50 -1.59 24.34
CA TRP A 319 -33.31 -0.68 23.56
C TRP A 319 -34.40 -0.03 24.39
N ARG A 320 -34.74 1.21 24.06
CA ARG A 320 -35.80 2.01 24.71
C ARG A 320 -36.48 2.92 23.71
N HIS A 321 -37.74 3.26 23.96
CA HIS A 321 -38.41 4.32 23.21
C HIS A 321 -38.24 5.64 23.95
N ASP A 322 -37.97 6.72 23.22
CA ASP A 322 -38.08 8.08 23.77
C ASP A 322 -39.55 8.56 23.81
N ASP A 323 -39.77 9.75 24.38
CA ASP A 323 -41.10 10.35 24.49
C ASP A 323 -41.75 10.66 23.13
N GLY A 324 -40.96 10.66 22.05
CA GLY A 324 -41.39 10.91 20.66
C GLY A 324 -41.67 9.63 19.85
N GLY A 325 -41.48 8.45 20.44
CA GLY A 325 -41.67 7.17 19.75
C GLY A 325 -40.48 6.71 18.91
N THR A 326 -39.31 7.33 19.08
CA THR A 326 -38.04 6.87 18.48
C THR A 326 -37.50 5.70 19.27
N LEU A 327 -37.17 4.60 18.61
CA LEU A 327 -36.44 3.49 19.22
C LEU A 327 -34.95 3.80 19.22
N LEU A 328 -34.35 3.81 20.40
CA LEU A 328 -32.92 3.97 20.64
C LEU A 328 -32.34 2.60 20.99
N LEU A 329 -31.42 2.09 20.18
CA LEU A 329 -30.75 0.80 20.37
C LEU A 329 -29.26 1.04 20.66
N ASP A 330 -28.80 0.58 21.83
CA ASP A 330 -27.40 0.59 22.25
C ASP A 330 -26.86 -0.84 22.19
N VAL A 331 -25.75 -1.07 21.47
CA VAL A 331 -25.10 -2.38 21.30
C VAL A 331 -23.61 -2.28 21.67
N LEU A 332 -23.06 -3.30 22.32
CA LEU A 332 -21.62 -3.49 22.51
C LEU A 332 -21.18 -4.68 21.67
N LEU A 333 -20.44 -4.42 20.59
CA LEU A 333 -19.92 -5.44 19.69
C LEU A 333 -18.48 -5.79 20.04
N ARG A 334 -18.19 -7.09 20.06
CA ARG A 334 -16.84 -7.64 20.22
C ARG A 334 -16.51 -8.49 19.00
N ASP A 335 -15.38 -8.20 18.38
CA ASP A 335 -14.82 -9.01 17.30
C ASP A 335 -13.89 -10.09 17.85
N GLU A 336 -13.49 -11.00 16.97
CA GLU A 336 -12.50 -12.02 17.33
C GLU A 336 -11.11 -11.37 17.38
N GLY A 337 -10.35 -11.63 18.46
CA GLY A 337 -9.00 -11.08 18.66
C GLY A 337 -8.88 -10.04 19.78
N ASP A 338 -7.74 -9.35 19.84
CA ASP A 338 -7.37 -8.43 20.94
C ASP A 338 -7.78 -6.96 20.70
N GLY A 339 -8.74 -6.70 19.79
CA GLY A 339 -9.20 -5.35 19.46
C GLY A 339 -10.13 -4.73 20.51
N PRO A 340 -10.32 -3.39 20.53
CA PRO A 340 -11.30 -2.76 21.40
C PRO A 340 -12.73 -3.17 21.00
N ASP A 341 -13.61 -3.32 22.00
CA ASP A 341 -15.04 -3.46 21.77
C ASP A 341 -15.59 -2.16 21.14
N HIS A 342 -16.63 -2.28 20.31
CA HIS A 342 -17.30 -1.16 19.64
C HIS A 342 -18.67 -0.91 20.28
N HIS A 343 -18.86 0.26 20.86
CA HIS A 343 -20.15 0.78 21.27
C HIS A 343 -20.88 1.33 20.05
N VAL A 344 -22.07 0.83 19.77
CA VAL A 344 -22.91 1.25 18.65
C VAL A 344 -24.24 1.78 19.16
N HIS A 345 -24.63 2.97 18.71
CA HIS A 345 -25.90 3.60 19.01
C HIS A 345 -26.71 3.77 17.73
N VAL A 346 -27.93 3.25 17.69
CA VAL A 346 -28.84 3.35 16.53
C VAL A 346 -30.08 4.14 16.91
N VAL A 347 -30.40 5.14 16.09
CA VAL A 347 -31.60 5.99 16.20
C VAL A 347 -32.58 5.58 15.10
N LEU A 348 -33.69 4.95 15.49
CA LEU A 348 -34.74 4.46 14.60
C LEU A 348 -36.04 5.24 14.88
N PRO A 349 -36.37 6.28 14.10
CA PRO A 349 -37.59 7.07 14.31
C PRO A 349 -38.84 6.29 13.85
N HIS A 350 -40.03 6.71 14.30
CA HIS A 350 -41.30 6.23 13.73
C HIS A 350 -41.52 4.70 13.82
N VAL A 351 -41.03 4.07 14.89
CA VAL A 351 -41.14 2.61 15.07
C VAL A 351 -42.56 2.24 15.53
N ALA A 352 -43.25 1.43 14.73
CA ALA A 352 -44.57 0.89 15.06
C ALA A 352 -44.47 -0.34 15.97
N ARG A 353 -43.51 -1.23 15.68
CA ARG A 353 -43.23 -2.45 16.45
C ARG A 353 -41.83 -2.97 16.14
N HIS A 354 -41.27 -3.74 17.07
CA HIS A 354 -40.06 -4.52 16.84
C HIS A 354 -40.11 -5.87 17.56
N ASP A 355 -39.33 -6.84 17.11
CA ASP A 355 -39.14 -8.15 17.76
C ASP A 355 -37.67 -8.47 18.06
N LEU A 356 -36.82 -7.43 18.16
CA LEU A 356 -35.42 -7.54 18.57
C LEU A 356 -35.24 -8.48 19.77
N ALA A 357 -34.33 -9.44 19.60
CA ALA A 357 -33.91 -10.39 20.61
C ALA A 357 -32.38 -10.35 20.75
N HIS A 358 -31.91 -10.47 21.99
CA HIS A 358 -30.50 -10.60 22.34
C HIS A 358 -30.31 -11.82 23.23
N GLU A 359 -29.81 -12.92 22.65
CA GLU A 359 -29.62 -14.20 23.33
C GLU A 359 -28.28 -14.80 22.89
N ASP A 360 -27.52 -15.39 23.83
CA ASP A 360 -26.25 -16.08 23.57
C ASP A 360 -25.26 -15.31 22.68
N GLY A 361 -25.10 -13.99 22.93
CA GLY A 361 -24.17 -13.14 22.19
C GLY A 361 -24.64 -12.73 20.79
N ARG A 362 -25.90 -13.03 20.43
CA ARG A 362 -26.49 -12.70 19.13
C ARG A 362 -27.63 -11.70 19.28
N LEU A 363 -27.54 -10.57 18.58
CA LEU A 363 -28.62 -9.61 18.38
C LEU A 363 -29.25 -9.83 17.00
N LEU A 364 -30.55 -10.10 16.96
CA LEU A 364 -31.29 -10.27 15.70
C LEU A 364 -32.73 -9.81 15.87
N GLY A 365 -33.30 -9.19 14.83
CA GLY A 365 -34.74 -8.96 14.76
C GLY A 365 -35.13 -7.97 13.68
N VAL A 366 -36.42 -7.68 13.63
CA VAL A 366 -37.07 -6.78 12.69
C VAL A 366 -37.61 -5.58 13.45
N VAL A 367 -37.37 -4.39 12.90
CA VAL A 367 -37.98 -3.12 13.33
C VAL A 367 -38.89 -2.64 12.20
N ALA A 368 -40.19 -2.54 12.44
CA ALA A 368 -41.17 -2.08 11.45
C ALA A 368 -41.62 -0.64 11.77
N PHE A 369 -41.75 0.17 10.73
CA PHE A 369 -42.05 1.60 10.84
C PHE A 369 -43.54 1.89 10.56
N ASP A 370 -44.07 2.99 11.12
CA ASP A 370 -45.41 3.49 10.78
C ASP A 370 -45.42 4.41 9.52
N ARG A 371 -44.23 4.59 8.92
CA ARG A 371 -43.96 5.41 7.75
C ARG A 371 -43.19 4.60 6.72
N THR A 372 -43.31 4.98 5.45
CA THR A 372 -42.59 4.37 4.32
C THR A 372 -41.34 5.15 3.91
N ASP A 373 -40.98 6.20 4.65
CA ASP A 373 -39.80 7.03 4.47
C ASP A 373 -39.27 7.42 5.86
N VAL A 374 -38.05 7.00 6.17
CA VAL A 374 -37.37 7.25 7.46
C VAL A 374 -35.86 7.42 7.25
N ASP A 375 -35.25 8.23 8.12
CA ASP A 375 -33.80 8.34 8.24
C ASP A 375 -33.35 7.62 9.52
N VAL A 376 -32.41 6.69 9.39
CA VAL A 376 -31.79 5.94 10.49
C VAL A 376 -30.37 6.45 10.69
N LEU A 377 -29.99 6.74 11.93
CA LEU A 377 -28.64 7.20 12.27
C LEU A 377 -27.94 6.15 13.14
N VAL A 378 -26.65 5.93 12.89
CA VAL A 378 -25.79 5.02 13.64
C VAL A 378 -24.55 5.78 14.08
N GLY A 379 -24.25 5.81 15.38
CA GLY A 379 -22.97 6.29 15.90
C GLY A 379 -22.15 5.14 16.45
N VAL A 380 -20.84 5.15 16.21
CA VAL A 380 -19.91 4.11 16.68
C VAL A 380 -18.84 4.76 17.53
N SER A 381 -18.44 4.10 18.62
CA SER A 381 -17.35 4.56 19.49
C SER A 381 -16.57 3.39 20.06
N THR A 382 -15.26 3.53 20.17
CA THR A 382 -14.43 2.60 20.97
C THR A 382 -14.29 3.07 22.41
N ILE A 383 -14.71 4.29 22.74
CA ILE A 383 -14.59 4.85 24.09
C ILE A 383 -15.72 4.39 24.99
N ASP A 384 -16.95 4.79 24.73
CA ASP A 384 -18.09 4.43 25.57
C ASP A 384 -19.44 4.63 24.85
N ALA A 385 -20.52 4.14 25.46
CA ALA A 385 -21.87 4.27 24.90
C ALA A 385 -22.36 5.73 24.82
N GLU A 386 -21.85 6.62 25.66
CA GLU A 386 -22.23 8.05 25.60
C GLU A 386 -21.57 8.76 24.43
N GLN A 387 -20.31 8.43 24.15
CA GLN A 387 -19.61 8.87 22.96
C GLN A 387 -20.30 8.36 21.69
N ALA A 388 -20.70 7.07 21.64
CA ALA A 388 -21.45 6.54 20.49
C ALA A 388 -22.76 7.31 20.23
N ARG A 389 -23.49 7.71 21.28
CA ARG A 389 -24.69 8.54 21.16
C ARG A 389 -24.39 9.92 20.59
N ARG A 390 -23.34 10.58 21.09
CA ARG A 390 -22.89 11.88 20.57
C ARG A 390 -22.50 11.79 19.09
N ASN A 391 -21.69 10.80 18.75
CA ASN A 391 -21.28 10.56 17.36
C ASN A 391 -22.49 10.40 16.43
N ALA A 392 -23.57 9.76 16.87
CA ALA A 392 -24.79 9.60 16.07
C ALA A 392 -25.55 10.92 15.80
N VAL A 393 -25.48 11.91 16.70
CA VAL A 393 -26.35 13.10 16.66
C VAL A 393 -25.62 14.39 16.28
N ASP A 394 -24.35 14.53 16.70
CA ASP A 394 -23.54 15.73 16.51
C ASP A 394 -23.36 16.13 15.02
N PRO A 395 -23.30 15.19 14.05
CA PRO A 395 -23.26 15.54 12.62
C PRO A 395 -24.49 16.29 12.10
N GLY A 396 -25.60 16.36 12.86
CA GLY A 396 -26.79 17.12 12.48
C GLY A 396 -27.79 16.37 11.59
N GLY A 397 -27.69 15.04 11.51
CA GLY A 397 -28.55 14.17 10.70
C GLY A 397 -28.07 13.98 9.26
N LEU A 398 -28.77 13.13 8.50
CA LEU A 398 -28.27 12.63 7.21
C LEU A 398 -28.05 13.72 6.15
N ASP A 399 -28.95 14.70 6.02
CA ASP A 399 -28.79 15.75 5.00
C ASP A 399 -27.50 16.56 5.24
N ALA A 400 -27.17 16.86 6.50
CA ALA A 400 -25.92 17.50 6.87
C ALA A 400 -24.71 16.60 6.59
N MET A 401 -24.81 15.28 6.87
CA MET A 401 -23.74 14.33 6.56
C MET A 401 -23.44 14.27 5.07
N LEU A 402 -24.47 14.25 4.21
CA LEU A 402 -24.34 14.26 2.75
C LEU A 402 -23.63 15.53 2.26
N GLU A 403 -24.03 16.70 2.76
CA GLU A 403 -23.40 17.97 2.42
C GLU A 403 -21.93 18.02 2.86
N ILE A 404 -21.66 17.69 4.13
CA ILE A 404 -20.31 17.69 4.72
C ILE A 404 -19.39 16.73 3.98
N ALA A 405 -19.83 15.50 3.71
CA ALA A 405 -19.02 14.50 3.03
C ALA A 405 -18.68 14.93 1.60
N ALA A 406 -19.68 15.39 0.83
CA ALA A 406 -19.46 15.85 -0.53
C ALA A 406 -18.50 17.05 -0.59
N ASP A 407 -18.65 18.02 0.31
CA ASP A 407 -17.76 19.19 0.37
C ASP A 407 -16.34 18.82 0.80
N ALA A 408 -16.18 17.92 1.78
CA ALA A 408 -14.88 17.42 2.20
C ALA A 408 -14.15 16.69 1.06
N TRP A 409 -14.86 15.81 0.33
CA TRP A 409 -14.27 15.12 -0.81
C TRP A 409 -13.94 16.06 -1.97
N ARG A 410 -14.82 17.01 -2.31
CA ARG A 410 -14.49 18.03 -3.33
C ARG A 410 -13.25 18.83 -2.95
N ALA A 411 -13.12 19.23 -1.69
CA ALA A 411 -11.96 19.99 -1.22
C ALA A 411 -10.65 19.18 -1.36
N VAL A 412 -10.68 17.88 -1.04
CA VAL A 412 -9.54 16.99 -1.19
C VAL A 412 -9.20 16.73 -2.66
N LEU A 413 -10.19 16.40 -3.48
CA LEU A 413 -10.00 16.12 -4.91
C LEU A 413 -9.53 17.36 -5.68
N ALA A 414 -9.94 18.56 -5.27
CA ALA A 414 -9.49 19.82 -5.85
C ALA A 414 -7.99 20.10 -5.65
N ARG A 415 -7.29 19.32 -4.82
CA ARG A 415 -5.82 19.36 -4.70
C ARG A 415 -5.12 18.93 -5.99
N VAL A 416 -5.81 18.24 -6.89
CA VAL A 416 -5.34 17.89 -8.23
C VAL A 416 -6.34 18.39 -9.26
N GLU A 417 -5.92 19.34 -10.09
CA GLU A 417 -6.73 19.89 -11.17
C GLU A 417 -6.25 19.33 -12.51
N VAL A 418 -7.21 18.88 -13.33
CA VAL A 418 -7.01 18.43 -14.71
C VAL A 418 -7.78 19.39 -15.63
N PRO A 419 -7.17 20.48 -16.12
CA PRO A 419 -7.88 21.57 -16.79
C PRO A 419 -8.69 21.15 -18.03
N ASP A 420 -8.18 20.18 -18.81
CA ASP A 420 -8.80 19.70 -20.05
C ASP A 420 -9.40 18.28 -19.89
N ALA A 421 -10.08 18.04 -18.77
CA ALA A 421 -10.61 16.71 -18.41
C ALA A 421 -11.49 16.07 -19.50
N ASP A 422 -12.21 16.86 -20.31
CA ASP A 422 -13.05 16.34 -21.41
C ASP A 422 -12.24 15.62 -22.50
N ALA A 423 -10.97 15.99 -22.70
CA ALA A 423 -10.07 15.35 -23.65
C ALA A 423 -9.40 14.09 -23.10
N VAL A 424 -9.51 13.83 -21.80
CA VAL A 424 -8.92 12.67 -21.13
C VAL A 424 -9.84 11.45 -21.27
N PRO A 425 -9.33 10.24 -21.54
CA PRO A 425 -10.15 9.04 -21.53
C PRO A 425 -10.89 8.83 -20.20
N ALA A 426 -12.12 8.33 -20.25
CA ALA A 426 -12.97 8.17 -19.07
C ALA A 426 -12.34 7.25 -18.00
N ASP A 427 -11.73 6.13 -18.42
CA ASP A 427 -11.06 5.19 -17.51
C ASP A 427 -9.84 5.83 -16.84
N VAL A 428 -9.08 6.67 -17.55
CA VAL A 428 -7.96 7.43 -16.96
C VAL A 428 -8.46 8.41 -15.89
N LEU A 429 -9.56 9.12 -16.13
CA LEU A 429 -10.16 10.00 -15.11
C LEU A 429 -10.71 9.23 -13.92
N ARG A 430 -11.37 8.09 -14.14
CA ARG A 430 -11.80 7.19 -13.05
C ARG A 430 -10.60 6.71 -12.24
N SER A 431 -9.49 6.37 -12.90
CA SER A 431 -8.28 5.91 -12.22
C SER A 431 -7.59 7.02 -11.43
N ILE A 432 -7.56 8.26 -11.94
CA ILE A 432 -7.03 9.43 -11.21
C ILE A 432 -7.93 9.78 -10.02
N ALA A 433 -9.24 9.96 -10.25
CA ALA A 433 -10.19 10.35 -9.20
C ALA A 433 -10.34 9.25 -8.14
N GLY A 434 -10.52 7.99 -8.58
CA GLY A 434 -10.58 6.82 -7.71
C GLY A 434 -9.29 6.61 -6.92
N GLY A 435 -8.12 6.82 -7.54
CA GLY A 435 -6.84 6.73 -6.85
C GLY A 435 -6.68 7.81 -5.75
N LEU A 436 -7.11 9.05 -6.01
CA LEU A 436 -7.16 10.09 -4.98
C LEU A 436 -8.17 9.76 -3.88
N GLY A 437 -9.32 9.16 -4.26
CA GLY A 437 -10.32 8.66 -3.34
C GLY A 437 -9.73 7.63 -2.36
N ARG A 438 -9.07 6.59 -2.89
CA ARG A 438 -8.42 5.54 -2.09
C ARG A 438 -7.28 6.06 -1.21
N LEU A 439 -6.42 6.92 -1.77
CA LEU A 439 -5.33 7.56 -1.04
C LEU A 439 -5.81 8.33 0.19
N HIS A 440 -6.99 8.96 0.11
CA HIS A 440 -7.58 9.74 1.19
C HIS A 440 -8.63 8.98 2.00
N ALA A 441 -8.87 7.70 1.70
CA ALA A 441 -9.69 6.82 2.54
C ALA A 441 -8.89 6.22 3.70
N TYR A 442 -7.56 6.12 3.56
CA TYR A 442 -6.63 5.57 4.55
C TYR A 442 -5.45 6.53 4.79
N PRO A 443 -4.74 6.46 5.93
CA PRO A 443 -5.15 5.80 7.18
C PRO A 443 -6.38 6.50 7.80
N ASN A 444 -6.93 5.90 8.85
CA ASN A 444 -8.17 6.35 9.49
C ASN A 444 -7.93 6.98 10.86
N ALA A 445 -8.72 8.00 11.19
CA ALA A 445 -8.80 8.52 12.55
C ALA A 445 -9.42 7.49 13.50
N HIS A 446 -8.68 7.10 14.54
CA HIS A 446 -9.18 6.30 15.66
C HIS A 446 -9.62 7.17 16.84
N ASP A 447 -9.11 8.41 16.92
CA ASP A 447 -9.61 9.40 17.87
C ASP A 447 -10.99 9.94 17.50
N GLU A 448 -11.75 10.21 18.54
CA GLU A 448 -13.13 10.67 18.52
C GLU A 448 -13.22 12.06 19.16
N ASP A 449 -14.18 12.86 18.69
CA ASP A 449 -14.37 14.22 19.20
C ASP A 449 -14.86 14.18 20.67
N GLY A 450 -14.09 14.81 21.56
CA GLY A 450 -14.43 14.99 22.97
C GLY A 450 -14.81 16.43 23.31
N PRO A 451 -15.30 16.69 24.53
CA PRO A 451 -15.75 18.02 24.94
C PRO A 451 -14.62 19.06 25.01
N ASP A 452 -13.39 18.62 25.32
CA ASP A 452 -12.20 19.46 25.48
C ASP A 452 -11.16 19.27 24.35
N GLY A 453 -11.48 18.45 23.34
CA GLY A 453 -10.58 18.07 22.25
C GLY A 453 -10.72 16.60 21.86
N PRO A 454 -9.94 16.12 20.88
CA PRO A 454 -9.93 14.71 20.48
C PRO A 454 -9.48 13.81 21.64
N ARG A 455 -10.08 12.63 21.72
CA ARG A 455 -9.73 11.58 22.69
C ARG A 455 -9.89 10.21 22.07
N TYR A 456 -9.22 9.19 22.59
CA TYR A 456 -9.28 7.84 22.05
C TYR A 456 -9.13 6.79 23.15
N ARG A 457 -9.65 5.59 22.92
CA ARG A 457 -9.30 4.40 23.71
C ARG A 457 -8.10 3.72 23.07
N SER A 458 -6.99 3.63 23.79
CA SER A 458 -5.78 3.00 23.25
C SER A 458 -6.02 1.53 22.94
N PRO A 459 -5.75 1.06 21.71
CA PRO A 459 -5.89 -0.35 21.34
C PRO A 459 -4.93 -1.31 22.05
N VAL A 460 -3.95 -0.80 22.80
CA VAL A 460 -2.93 -1.61 23.46
C VAL A 460 -3.29 -1.92 24.91
N ASP A 461 -3.74 -0.92 25.68
CA ASP A 461 -4.02 -1.08 27.12
C ASP A 461 -5.46 -0.71 27.51
N GLY A 462 -6.28 -0.28 26.55
CA GLY A 462 -7.68 0.09 26.77
C GLY A 462 -7.87 1.38 27.55
N VAL A 463 -6.81 2.14 27.88
CA VAL A 463 -6.93 3.40 28.61
C VAL A 463 -7.40 4.51 27.66
N VAL A 464 -8.33 5.33 28.13
CA VAL A 464 -8.81 6.50 27.39
C VAL A 464 -7.84 7.66 27.62
N ARG A 465 -7.36 8.26 26.53
CA ARG A 465 -6.38 9.36 26.52
C ARG A 465 -6.87 10.51 25.64
N GLU A 466 -6.39 11.71 25.94
CA GLU A 466 -6.58 12.89 25.09
C GLU A 466 -5.55 12.89 23.94
N GLY A 467 -5.91 13.51 22.83
CA GLY A 467 -5.08 13.64 21.64
C GLY A 467 -5.58 12.82 20.45
N THR A 468 -4.77 12.83 19.39
CA THR A 468 -5.06 12.14 18.12
C THR A 468 -4.43 10.75 18.09
N TYR A 469 -5.08 9.82 17.39
CA TYR A 469 -4.57 8.46 17.19
C TYR A 469 -5.01 7.97 15.81
N ALA A 470 -4.07 7.45 15.03
CA ALA A 470 -4.33 6.94 13.68
C ALA A 470 -4.31 5.41 13.67
N SER A 471 -5.04 4.80 12.73
CA SER A 471 -5.10 3.34 12.55
C SER A 471 -5.33 2.95 11.10
N ASN A 472 -5.44 1.64 10.80
CA ASN A 472 -5.68 1.10 9.46
C ASN A 472 -4.59 1.49 8.46
N ASN A 473 -3.38 1.01 8.72
CA ASN A 473 -2.25 1.20 7.81
C ASN A 473 -1.27 0.04 7.89
N GLY A 474 -0.92 -0.50 6.73
CA GLY A 474 0.28 -1.28 6.50
C GLY A 474 1.44 -0.38 6.10
N PHE A 475 2.40 -0.16 7.01
CA PHE A 475 3.57 0.63 6.63
C PHE A 475 4.45 -0.11 5.64
N TRP A 476 4.46 -1.45 5.67
CA TRP A 476 5.20 -2.23 4.69
C TRP A 476 4.74 -1.88 3.30
N ASP A 477 3.45 -1.66 3.05
CA ASP A 477 2.88 -1.26 1.76
C ASP A 477 3.16 0.21 1.44
N THR A 478 2.61 1.08 2.29
CA THR A 478 2.35 2.50 2.02
C THR A 478 3.58 3.42 2.07
N TYR A 479 4.73 2.95 2.59
CA TYR A 479 5.94 3.79 2.67
C TYR A 479 6.50 4.17 1.29
N ARG A 480 6.19 3.35 0.28
CA ARG A 480 6.74 3.47 -1.07
C ARG A 480 6.16 4.67 -1.78
N THR A 481 4.83 4.81 -1.85
CA THR A 481 4.20 5.89 -2.61
C THR A 481 3.04 6.59 -1.91
N ALA A 482 2.22 5.91 -1.11
CA ALA A 482 1.07 6.55 -0.46
C ALA A 482 1.47 7.72 0.47
N TRP A 483 2.35 7.49 1.44
CA TRP A 483 2.79 8.54 2.36
C TRP A 483 3.58 9.67 1.68
N PRO A 484 4.52 9.40 0.75
CA PRO A 484 5.16 10.45 -0.05
C PRO A 484 4.17 11.35 -0.82
N LEU A 485 3.09 10.79 -1.38
CA LEU A 485 2.08 11.57 -2.11
C LEU A 485 1.18 12.37 -1.16
N LEU A 486 0.79 11.79 -0.03
CA LEU A 486 0.09 12.51 1.05
C LEU A 486 0.90 13.71 1.53
N GLY A 487 2.21 13.52 1.80
CA GLY A 487 3.10 14.61 2.20
C GLY A 487 3.25 15.72 1.15
N LEU A 488 3.17 15.37 -0.13
CA LEU A 488 3.20 16.32 -1.24
C LEU A 488 1.89 17.12 -1.37
N LEU A 489 0.73 16.48 -1.25
CA LEU A 489 -0.57 17.10 -1.50
C LEU A 489 -1.20 17.73 -0.26
N ALA A 490 -0.93 17.18 0.91
CA ALA A 490 -1.64 17.47 2.15
C ALA A 490 -0.72 17.47 3.38
N PRO A 491 0.36 18.28 3.40
CA PRO A 491 1.38 18.21 4.45
C PRO A 491 0.83 18.40 5.87
N ALA A 492 -0.15 19.29 6.10
CA ALA A 492 -0.70 19.50 7.44
C ALA A 492 -1.58 18.31 7.88
N THR A 493 -2.47 17.86 6.99
CA THR A 493 -3.27 16.64 7.20
C THR A 493 -2.36 15.44 7.49
N THR A 494 -1.29 15.28 6.71
CA THR A 494 -0.34 14.18 6.82
C THR A 494 0.43 14.23 8.15
N ALA A 495 0.79 15.43 8.64
CA ALA A 495 1.42 15.60 9.95
C ALA A 495 0.51 15.07 11.07
N THR A 496 -0.78 15.41 11.05
CA THR A 496 -1.75 14.92 12.04
C THR A 496 -1.87 13.39 12.03
N LEU A 497 -1.93 12.77 10.85
CA LEU A 497 -2.01 11.32 10.72
C LEU A 497 -0.71 10.64 11.18
N ALA A 498 0.45 11.14 10.77
CA ALA A 498 1.75 10.63 11.18
C ALA A 498 1.96 10.76 12.69
N ASP A 499 1.60 11.89 13.29
CA ASP A 499 1.64 12.11 14.74
C ASP A 499 0.69 11.17 15.49
N GLY A 500 -0.46 10.81 14.88
CA GLY A 500 -1.34 9.76 15.36
C GLY A 500 -0.66 8.38 15.45
N PHE A 501 0.28 8.05 14.56
CA PHE A 501 1.11 6.85 14.66
C PHE A 501 2.29 7.02 15.63
N VAL A 502 2.88 8.21 15.74
CA VAL A 502 3.85 8.52 16.80
C VAL A 502 3.22 8.39 18.19
N GLN A 503 1.91 8.61 18.32
CA GLN A 503 1.18 8.36 19.55
C GLN A 503 1.18 6.88 19.95
N HIS A 504 1.24 5.93 19.00
CA HIS A 504 1.43 4.50 19.33
C HIS A 504 2.70 4.30 20.14
N PHE A 505 3.80 4.94 19.74
CA PHE A 505 5.06 4.88 20.47
C PHE A 505 4.96 5.52 21.86
N THR A 506 4.24 6.63 21.98
CA THR A 506 4.03 7.30 23.28
C THR A 506 3.23 6.42 24.24
N ASP A 507 2.22 5.71 23.74
CA ASP A 507 1.37 4.82 24.53
C ASP A 507 2.04 3.51 24.89
N ALA A 508 2.72 2.90 23.92
CA ALA A 508 3.08 1.49 23.94
C ALA A 508 4.59 1.24 23.88
N GLY A 509 5.40 2.27 23.61
CA GLY A 509 6.83 2.14 23.35
C GLY A 509 7.15 1.58 21.97
N TRP A 510 6.17 1.39 21.09
CA TRP A 510 6.33 0.87 19.73
C TRP A 510 5.35 1.55 18.77
N VAL A 511 5.77 1.83 17.54
CA VAL A 511 4.81 2.09 16.45
C VAL A 511 4.40 0.74 15.87
N ALA A 512 3.10 0.53 15.63
CA ALA A 512 2.63 -0.66 14.94
C ALA A 512 3.24 -0.76 13.53
N ARG A 513 3.66 -1.97 13.11
CA ARG A 513 4.10 -2.21 11.72
C ARG A 513 2.91 -2.23 10.77
N TRP A 514 1.88 -2.95 11.21
CA TRP A 514 0.55 -2.98 10.63
C TRP A 514 -0.45 -2.68 11.76
N SER A 515 -1.43 -1.81 11.53
CA SER A 515 -2.40 -1.37 12.55
C SER A 515 -3.84 -1.60 12.12
N ALA A 516 -4.64 -2.27 12.95
CA ALA A 516 -6.08 -2.53 12.70
C ALA A 516 -6.93 -2.85 13.97
N PRO A 517 -7.15 -1.92 14.92
CA PRO A 517 -6.48 -0.64 15.09
C PRO A 517 -5.22 -0.75 15.98
N GLY A 518 -5.09 -1.83 16.75
CA GLY A 518 -3.86 -2.19 17.44
C GLY A 518 -2.84 -2.86 16.51
N PRO A 519 -1.65 -3.21 17.02
CA PRO A 519 -0.63 -3.90 16.24
C PRO A 519 -1.11 -5.26 15.71
N VAL A 520 -0.77 -5.57 14.46
CA VAL A 520 -0.99 -6.87 13.80
C VAL A 520 0.36 -7.43 13.34
N ASP A 521 0.57 -8.74 13.49
CA ASP A 521 1.78 -9.41 12.99
C ASP A 521 1.63 -9.72 11.50
N CYS A 522 1.78 -8.70 10.66
CA CYS A 522 1.70 -8.78 9.20
C CYS A 522 2.92 -8.11 8.56
N MET A 523 3.43 -8.72 7.48
CA MET A 523 4.58 -8.29 6.69
C MET A 523 5.90 -8.15 7.50
N THR A 524 6.95 -7.59 6.88
CA THR A 524 8.28 -7.35 7.46
C THR A 524 8.57 -5.85 7.65
N GLY A 525 9.69 -5.52 8.28
CA GLY A 525 10.20 -4.14 8.38
C GLY A 525 9.49 -3.23 9.39
N THR A 526 10.16 -2.14 9.80
CA THR A 526 9.60 -1.06 10.62
C THR A 526 9.50 0.22 9.78
N THR A 527 8.87 0.13 8.61
CA THR A 527 8.90 1.17 7.56
C THR A 527 8.15 2.46 7.89
N SER A 528 7.52 2.56 9.07
CA SER A 528 7.15 3.85 9.66
C SER A 528 8.38 4.76 9.83
N ASP A 529 9.56 4.19 10.09
CA ASP A 529 10.86 4.89 10.12
C ASP A 529 11.10 5.66 8.81
N THR A 530 10.84 4.98 7.69
CA THR A 530 10.99 5.50 6.33
C THR A 530 9.96 6.58 5.99
N VAL A 531 8.71 6.37 6.40
CA VAL A 531 7.65 7.39 6.28
C VAL A 531 8.05 8.66 7.01
N PHE A 532 8.41 8.58 8.30
CA PHE A 532 8.76 9.76 9.09
C PHE A 532 9.98 10.49 8.53
N ALA A 533 11.00 9.77 8.06
CA ALA A 533 12.17 10.37 7.42
C ALA A 533 11.80 11.11 6.13
N GLY A 534 10.95 10.51 5.28
CA GLY A 534 10.49 11.10 4.03
C GLY A 534 9.66 12.36 4.25
N LEU A 535 8.71 12.31 5.18
CA LEU A 535 7.87 13.45 5.56
C LEU A 535 8.73 14.59 6.14
N ALA A 536 9.70 14.26 7.01
CA ALA A 536 10.64 15.26 7.54
C ALA A 536 11.44 15.95 6.41
N ALA A 537 11.89 15.18 5.41
CA ALA A 537 12.61 15.72 4.26
C ALA A 537 11.73 16.59 3.35
N GLN A 538 10.44 16.26 3.24
CA GLN A 538 9.43 17.08 2.55
C GLN A 538 9.02 18.35 3.34
N GLY A 539 9.49 18.51 4.59
CA GLY A 539 9.16 19.66 5.43
C GLY A 539 7.80 19.56 6.11
N VAL A 540 7.23 18.36 6.21
CA VAL A 540 6.00 18.10 6.97
C VAL A 540 6.26 18.37 8.46
N PRO A 541 5.40 19.11 9.16
CA PRO A 541 5.64 19.53 10.54
C PRO A 541 5.24 18.45 11.57
N LEU A 542 5.88 17.28 11.52
CA LEU A 542 5.64 16.18 12.48
C LEU A 542 6.45 16.33 13.79
N ARG A 543 6.08 15.56 14.81
CA ARG A 543 6.83 15.36 16.07
C ARG A 543 8.12 14.57 15.85
N LEU A 544 9.11 15.25 15.27
CA LEU A 544 10.36 14.65 14.79
C LEU A 544 11.21 13.98 15.89
N ASP A 545 11.28 14.52 17.12
CA ASP A 545 12.08 13.90 18.18
C ASP A 545 11.44 12.59 18.66
N ALA A 546 10.11 12.57 18.82
CA ALA A 546 9.39 11.35 19.12
C ALA A 546 9.47 10.32 17.98
N ALA A 547 9.37 10.74 16.72
CA ALA A 547 9.52 9.87 15.55
C ALA A 547 10.95 9.28 15.42
N HIS A 548 11.99 10.05 15.74
CA HIS A 548 13.35 9.52 15.81
C HIS A 548 13.51 8.52 16.96
N ARG A 549 12.95 8.83 18.15
CA ARG A 549 13.02 7.92 19.30
C ARG A 549 12.32 6.59 19.02
N SER A 550 11.20 6.58 18.30
CA SER A 550 10.55 5.33 17.89
C SER A 550 11.41 4.54 16.90
N ALA A 551 12.00 5.19 15.90
CA ALA A 551 12.90 4.53 14.95
C ALA A 551 14.15 3.94 15.65
N LEU A 552 14.72 4.68 16.59
CA LEU A 552 15.83 4.17 17.40
C LEU A 552 15.41 2.97 18.25
N GLN A 553 14.23 3.02 18.87
CA GLN A 553 13.68 1.89 19.63
C GLN A 553 13.55 0.65 18.72
N HIS A 554 12.96 0.79 17.53
CA HIS A 554 12.86 -0.29 16.54
C HIS A 554 14.22 -0.89 16.20
N ALA A 555 15.23 -0.05 16.00
CA ALA A 555 16.56 -0.46 15.55
C ALA A 555 17.47 -1.03 16.64
N SER A 556 17.15 -0.82 17.92
CA SER A 556 18.08 -1.08 19.03
C SER A 556 17.52 -1.87 20.21
N VAL A 557 16.21 -2.10 20.27
CA VAL A 557 15.55 -2.86 21.34
C VAL A 557 14.83 -4.06 20.73
N ALA A 558 15.09 -5.26 21.26
CA ALA A 558 14.35 -6.46 20.86
C ALA A 558 12.94 -6.45 21.48
N ALA A 559 11.91 -6.77 20.70
CA ALA A 559 10.53 -6.88 21.17
C ALA A 559 10.21 -8.30 21.66
N ALA A 560 9.41 -8.41 22.72
CA ALA A 560 8.87 -9.69 23.21
C ALA A 560 7.63 -10.15 22.43
N ASP A 561 6.95 -9.22 21.76
CA ASP A 561 5.73 -9.44 20.98
C ASP A 561 6.06 -9.37 19.48
N ALA A 562 5.62 -10.37 18.72
CA ALA A 562 5.91 -10.48 17.29
C ALA A 562 5.24 -9.38 16.45
N ARG A 563 4.16 -8.74 16.95
CA ARG A 563 3.37 -7.71 16.24
C ARG A 563 4.11 -6.37 16.13
N VAL A 564 5.18 -6.15 16.89
CA VAL A 564 5.91 -4.87 16.97
C VAL A 564 7.42 -5.05 16.92
N GLY A 565 8.14 -3.96 16.63
CA GLY A 565 9.60 -3.98 16.55
C GLY A 565 10.14 -4.86 15.42
N ARG A 566 11.43 -5.14 15.45
CA ARG A 566 12.12 -5.95 14.42
C ARG A 566 12.27 -7.39 14.89
N LYS A 567 11.70 -8.35 14.15
CA LYS A 567 11.86 -9.78 14.47
C LYS A 567 13.33 -10.18 14.34
N GLY A 568 13.81 -11.01 15.28
CA GLY A 568 15.18 -11.51 15.27
C GLY A 568 16.27 -10.48 15.62
N LEU A 569 15.91 -9.26 16.02
CA LEU A 569 16.87 -8.16 16.18
C LEU A 569 18.05 -8.48 17.10
N ARG A 570 17.80 -9.16 18.24
CA ARG A 570 18.82 -9.35 19.28
C ARG A 570 20.07 -10.07 18.76
N PRO A 571 20.02 -11.28 18.21
CA PRO A 571 21.20 -11.85 17.56
C PRO A 571 21.55 -11.13 16.26
N GLY A 572 20.56 -10.64 15.52
CA GLY A 572 20.79 -10.12 14.18
C GLY A 572 21.60 -8.82 14.11
N ILE A 573 21.50 -7.96 15.13
CA ILE A 573 22.31 -6.73 15.22
C ILE A 573 23.82 -7.05 15.38
N PHE A 574 24.17 -8.13 16.09
CA PHE A 574 25.55 -8.54 16.33
C PHE A 574 26.10 -9.43 15.19
N ARG A 575 25.25 -10.24 14.55
CA ARG A 575 25.62 -11.02 13.35
C ARG A 575 25.74 -10.14 12.10
N GLY A 576 25.04 -9.01 12.06
CA GLY A 576 24.91 -8.15 10.89
C GLY A 576 23.84 -8.58 9.88
N TYR A 577 23.07 -9.63 10.18
CA TYR A 577 21.92 -10.10 9.39
C TYR A 577 20.95 -10.89 10.29
N ILE A 578 19.68 -10.96 9.90
CA ILE A 578 18.68 -11.83 10.55
C ILE A 578 18.76 -13.22 9.91
N ASP A 579 18.97 -14.25 10.73
CA ASP A 579 19.16 -15.62 10.24
C ASP A 579 17.86 -16.37 9.90
N THR A 580 18.00 -17.48 9.17
CA THR A 580 16.90 -18.32 8.66
C THR A 580 16.02 -18.99 9.74
N ARG A 581 16.35 -18.89 11.03
CA ARG A 581 15.42 -19.32 12.09
C ARG A 581 14.25 -18.36 12.27
N VAL A 582 14.39 -17.12 11.79
CA VAL A 582 13.31 -16.15 11.71
C VAL A 582 12.63 -16.31 10.35
N HIS A 583 11.32 -16.48 10.36
CA HIS A 583 10.51 -16.48 9.14
C HIS A 583 10.83 -15.22 8.32
N GLU A 584 11.22 -15.40 7.05
CA GLU A 584 11.63 -14.31 6.14
C GLU A 584 12.84 -13.49 6.63
N GLY A 585 13.80 -14.14 7.31
CA GLY A 585 14.97 -13.45 7.89
C GLY A 585 15.79 -12.61 6.88
N MET A 586 15.88 -13.04 5.62
CA MET A 586 16.55 -12.25 4.59
C MET A 586 15.77 -10.96 4.28
N SER A 587 14.44 -11.03 4.04
CA SER A 587 13.59 -9.83 3.90
C SER A 587 13.76 -8.87 5.09
N TRP A 588 13.77 -9.38 6.32
CA TRP A 588 14.04 -8.56 7.50
C TRP A 588 15.40 -7.87 7.45
N THR A 589 16.44 -8.53 6.94
CA THR A 589 17.77 -7.93 6.77
C THR A 589 17.75 -6.78 5.77
N LEU A 590 17.06 -6.94 4.64
CA LEU A 590 16.92 -5.89 3.63
C LEU A 590 16.12 -4.69 4.15
N ASP A 591 14.96 -4.95 4.75
CA ASP A 591 14.10 -3.91 5.31
C ASP A 591 14.79 -3.17 6.46
N ASN A 592 15.50 -3.87 7.33
CA ASN A 592 16.25 -3.25 8.41
C ASN A 592 17.32 -2.29 7.87
N ALA A 593 17.96 -2.60 6.74
CA ALA A 593 18.94 -1.71 6.12
C ALA A 593 18.30 -0.44 5.55
N ILE A 594 17.12 -0.55 4.93
CA ILE A 594 16.32 0.60 4.46
C ILE A 594 15.91 1.47 5.66
N ASN A 595 15.40 0.84 6.72
CA ASN A 595 14.92 1.53 7.92
C ASN A 595 16.07 2.15 8.73
N ASP A 596 17.26 1.55 8.76
CA ASP A 596 18.45 2.13 9.39
C ASP A 596 18.94 3.38 8.64
N ALA A 597 18.84 3.41 7.31
CA ALA A 597 19.10 4.63 6.55
C ALA A 597 18.11 5.75 6.92
N ALA A 598 16.82 5.41 7.06
CA ALA A 598 15.79 6.36 7.45
C ALA A 598 15.99 6.88 8.89
N ALA A 599 16.30 5.99 9.84
CA ALA A 599 16.59 6.36 11.22
C ALA A 599 17.84 7.28 11.32
N ALA A 600 18.88 7.01 10.53
CA ALA A 600 20.05 7.89 10.42
C ALA A 600 19.67 9.29 9.88
N ARG A 601 18.74 9.37 8.92
CA ARG A 601 18.23 10.64 8.39
C ARG A 601 17.43 11.42 9.42
N LEU A 602 16.59 10.75 10.21
CA LEU A 602 15.85 11.37 11.32
C LEU A 602 16.81 11.97 12.36
N ALA A 603 17.85 11.23 12.75
CA ALA A 603 18.87 11.73 13.69
C ALA A 603 19.57 12.99 13.16
N ARG A 604 19.92 13.00 11.86
CA ARG A 604 20.52 14.17 11.19
C ARG A 604 19.55 15.34 11.06
N ALA A 605 18.29 15.08 10.76
CA ALA A 605 17.25 16.10 10.70
C ALA A 605 17.07 16.79 12.05
N LEU A 606 17.11 16.04 13.16
CA LEU A 606 17.09 16.61 14.51
C LEU A 606 18.33 17.44 14.83
N LEU A 607 19.52 16.95 14.46
CA LEU A 607 20.75 17.71 14.62
C LEU A 607 20.70 19.04 13.85
N ALA A 608 20.17 19.02 12.63
CA ALA A 608 20.00 20.21 11.80
C ALA A 608 18.93 21.16 12.37
N ARG A 609 17.81 20.63 12.90
CA ARG A 609 16.76 21.41 13.57
C ARG A 609 17.28 22.09 14.84
N GLY A 610 18.12 21.38 15.61
CA GLY A 610 18.76 21.90 16.82
C GLY A 610 17.85 22.05 18.03
N THR A 611 16.56 21.71 17.92
CA THR A 611 15.57 21.72 19.01
C THR A 611 14.81 20.39 19.10
N ASP A 612 14.21 20.13 20.26
CA ASP A 612 13.21 19.07 20.44
C ASP A 612 11.82 19.50 19.94
N ASP A 613 10.82 18.65 20.16
CA ASP A 613 9.43 18.88 19.70
C ASP A 613 8.72 20.00 20.49
N ASP A 614 9.20 20.34 21.69
CA ASP A 614 8.73 21.47 22.49
C ASP A 614 9.46 22.79 22.15
N GLY A 615 10.39 22.74 21.19
CA GLY A 615 11.19 23.88 20.76
C GLY A 615 12.38 24.21 21.67
N ALA A 616 12.69 23.36 22.66
CA ALA A 616 13.85 23.55 23.51
C ALA A 616 15.15 23.17 22.77
N PRO A 617 16.24 23.94 22.92
CA PRO A 617 17.51 23.61 22.29
C PRO A 617 18.04 22.26 22.77
N LEU A 618 18.53 21.43 21.83
CA LEU A 618 19.21 20.18 22.18
C LEU A 618 20.44 20.50 23.04
N ASP A 619 20.70 19.72 24.09
CA ASP A 619 21.92 19.89 24.88
C ASP A 619 23.14 19.20 24.21
N GLY A 620 24.33 19.40 24.78
CA GLY A 620 25.56 18.82 24.24
C GLY A 620 25.56 17.29 24.23
N ARG A 621 24.97 16.65 25.25
CA ARG A 621 24.90 15.19 25.35
C ARG A 621 23.94 14.61 24.32
N ARG A 622 22.78 15.24 24.11
CA ARG A 622 21.80 14.82 23.10
C ARG A 622 22.37 14.96 21.70
N ARG A 623 23.10 16.05 21.41
CA ARG A 623 23.81 16.19 20.12
C ARG A 623 24.88 15.11 19.92
N GLU A 624 25.69 14.82 20.93
CA GLU A 624 26.68 13.73 20.87
C GLU A 624 26.01 12.37 20.61
N ARG A 625 24.91 12.08 21.33
CA ARG A 625 24.14 10.85 21.12
C ARG A 625 23.59 10.74 19.70
N LEU A 626 22.91 11.78 19.21
CA LEU A 626 22.35 11.80 17.86
C LEU A 626 23.43 11.64 16.79
N ALA A 627 24.64 12.19 17.01
CA ALA A 627 25.75 12.02 16.08
C ALA A 627 26.26 10.57 16.04
N ALA A 628 26.40 9.92 17.21
CA ALA A 628 26.80 8.52 17.30
C ALA A 628 25.73 7.57 16.75
N GLU A 629 24.45 7.85 17.05
CA GLU A 629 23.28 7.14 16.50
C GLU A 629 23.27 7.25 14.97
N ALA A 630 23.42 8.46 14.42
CA ALA A 630 23.46 8.69 12.98
C ALA A 630 24.61 7.95 12.30
N ASP A 631 25.82 7.95 12.87
CA ASP A 631 26.98 7.24 12.31
C ASP A 631 26.77 5.71 12.33
N HIS A 632 26.40 5.15 13.47
CA HIS A 632 26.12 3.73 13.63
C HIS A 632 25.04 3.24 12.66
N LEU A 633 23.90 3.92 12.61
CA LEU A 633 22.78 3.59 11.73
C LEU A 633 23.15 3.77 10.25
N SER A 634 23.98 4.77 9.91
CA SER A 634 24.47 4.94 8.55
C SER A 634 25.27 3.73 8.08
N ARG A 635 26.20 3.22 8.89
CA ARG A 635 27.01 2.04 8.55
C ARG A 635 26.14 0.77 8.50
N ARG A 636 25.15 0.62 9.39
CA ARG A 636 24.18 -0.48 9.37
C ARG A 636 23.25 -0.47 8.16
N ALA A 637 22.96 0.70 7.60
CA ALA A 637 22.20 0.80 6.36
C ALA A 637 22.85 0.08 5.17
N LEU A 638 24.14 -0.27 5.25
CA LEU A 638 24.86 -1.06 4.26
C LEU A 638 24.86 -2.57 4.57
N GLY A 639 24.15 -3.01 5.61
CA GLY A 639 24.08 -4.40 6.08
C GLY A 639 23.44 -5.38 5.10
N TYR A 640 22.57 -4.91 4.20
CA TYR A 640 21.98 -5.72 3.12
C TYR A 640 23.03 -6.49 2.29
N ARG A 641 24.26 -5.95 2.19
CA ARG A 641 25.37 -6.57 1.47
C ARG A 641 25.79 -7.92 2.08
N ALA A 642 25.50 -8.18 3.36
CA ALA A 642 25.85 -9.43 4.03
C ALA A 642 25.12 -10.64 3.42
N VAL A 643 23.90 -10.43 2.93
CA VAL A 643 23.03 -11.48 2.36
C VAL A 643 23.04 -11.51 0.83
N PHE A 644 23.96 -10.79 0.17
CA PHE A 644 24.12 -10.86 -1.29
C PHE A 644 25.11 -11.94 -1.70
N HIS A 645 24.63 -12.95 -2.43
CA HIS A 645 25.44 -14.02 -2.97
C HIS A 645 26.04 -13.64 -4.32
N ARG A 646 27.31 -13.22 -4.33
CA ARG A 646 27.96 -12.65 -5.52
C ARG A 646 27.96 -13.56 -6.74
N ASP A 647 28.21 -14.85 -6.57
CA ASP A 647 28.30 -15.78 -7.70
C ASP A 647 26.93 -16.14 -8.31
N LEU A 648 25.87 -16.07 -7.50
CA LEU A 648 24.48 -16.27 -7.96
C LEU A 648 23.89 -14.96 -8.52
N GLY A 649 24.32 -13.80 -8.01
CA GLY A 649 23.77 -12.49 -8.35
C GLY A 649 22.47 -12.15 -7.62
N PHE A 650 22.15 -12.85 -6.53
CA PHE A 650 20.89 -12.71 -5.79
C PHE A 650 21.12 -12.54 -4.29
N PHE A 651 20.11 -11.98 -3.62
CA PHE A 651 20.04 -12.05 -2.17
C PHE A 651 19.54 -13.43 -1.73
N LEU A 652 20.17 -13.99 -0.69
CA LEU A 652 19.89 -15.31 -0.18
C LEU A 652 20.05 -15.34 1.35
N GLY A 653 19.13 -16.00 2.05
CA GLY A 653 19.20 -16.13 3.51
C GLY A 653 20.46 -16.84 3.98
N ARG A 654 20.89 -16.49 5.19
CA ARG A 654 21.98 -17.16 5.90
C ARG A 654 21.46 -17.79 7.19
N ASP A 655 21.93 -18.99 7.50
CA ASP A 655 21.75 -19.54 8.83
C ASP A 655 22.63 -18.80 9.85
N ALA A 656 22.47 -19.13 11.13
CA ALA A 656 23.21 -18.45 12.18
C ALA A 656 24.69 -18.83 12.27
N ASP A 657 25.11 -19.91 11.63
CA ASP A 657 26.53 -20.26 11.50
C ASP A 657 27.16 -19.50 10.31
N GLY A 658 26.36 -18.75 9.55
CA GLY A 658 26.75 -17.93 8.40
C GLY A 658 26.71 -18.65 7.07
N ALA A 659 26.27 -19.91 7.01
CA ALA A 659 26.12 -20.64 5.75
C ALA A 659 24.86 -20.17 5.01
N TRP A 660 24.86 -20.26 3.68
CA TRP A 660 23.69 -19.94 2.86
C TRP A 660 22.58 -20.97 3.08
N ARG A 661 21.31 -20.52 3.03
CA ARG A 661 20.12 -21.38 3.22
C ARG A 661 20.14 -22.62 2.33
N VAL A 662 20.54 -22.45 1.08
CA VAL A 662 20.57 -23.51 0.07
C VAL A 662 21.94 -23.51 -0.63
N PRO A 663 22.52 -24.69 -0.95
CA PRO A 663 23.72 -24.77 -1.76
C PRO A 663 23.52 -24.15 -3.14
N GLU A 664 24.57 -23.52 -3.69
CA GLU A 664 24.53 -22.87 -5.02
C GLU A 664 23.99 -23.78 -6.14
N ALA A 665 24.32 -25.08 -6.09
CA ALA A 665 23.92 -26.05 -7.11
C ALA A 665 22.41 -26.38 -7.10
N ASP A 666 21.72 -26.08 -6.00
CA ASP A 666 20.31 -26.40 -5.77
C ASP A 666 19.43 -25.13 -5.74
N PHE A 667 20.02 -23.95 -5.95
CA PHE A 667 19.30 -22.67 -5.93
C PHE A 667 18.57 -22.41 -7.24
N ASP A 668 17.25 -22.17 -7.15
CA ASP A 668 16.42 -21.66 -8.25
C ASP A 668 15.90 -20.26 -7.88
N PRO A 669 16.26 -19.20 -8.63
CA PRO A 669 15.79 -17.85 -8.32
C PRO A 669 14.29 -17.63 -8.54
N ALA A 670 13.60 -18.55 -9.23
CA ALA A 670 12.17 -18.48 -9.47
C ALA A 670 11.32 -19.13 -8.36
N GLU A 671 11.94 -19.85 -7.41
CA GLU A 671 11.25 -20.44 -6.27
C GLU A 671 10.78 -19.37 -5.26
N TRP A 672 9.49 -19.37 -4.93
CA TRP A 672 8.86 -18.38 -4.05
C TRP A 672 8.98 -18.74 -2.55
N GLY A 673 9.04 -17.70 -1.70
CA GLY A 673 8.98 -17.84 -0.24
C GLY A 673 10.32 -18.16 0.43
N HIS A 674 10.28 -18.91 1.53
CA HIS A 674 11.40 -19.16 2.46
C HIS A 674 11.92 -17.87 3.12
N ASP A 675 12.84 -17.20 2.44
CA ASP A 675 13.45 -15.97 2.91
C ASP A 675 12.85 -14.72 2.25
N TYR A 676 12.02 -14.92 1.23
CA TYR A 676 11.39 -13.89 0.40
C TYR A 676 9.94 -13.68 0.84
N THR A 677 9.56 -12.44 1.12
CA THR A 677 8.18 -12.06 1.48
C THR A 677 7.40 -11.78 0.20
N GLU A 678 6.39 -12.61 -0.10
CA GLU A 678 5.47 -12.50 -1.25
C GLU A 678 6.14 -12.36 -2.62
N THR A 679 7.32 -12.95 -2.77
CA THR A 679 8.04 -12.99 -4.04
C THR A 679 9.08 -14.10 -4.03
N ASN A 680 9.96 -14.09 -5.03
CA ASN A 680 11.12 -14.97 -5.18
C ASN A 680 12.42 -14.15 -5.21
N ALA A 681 13.53 -14.77 -5.58
CA ALA A 681 14.82 -14.08 -5.63
C ALA A 681 14.86 -12.94 -6.66
N TRP A 682 14.11 -13.06 -7.76
CA TRP A 682 14.03 -12.00 -8.78
C TRP A 682 13.42 -10.71 -8.23
N GLY A 683 12.32 -10.81 -7.49
CA GLY A 683 11.66 -9.64 -6.91
C GLY A 683 12.51 -8.91 -5.85
N THR A 684 13.38 -9.63 -5.15
CA THR A 684 14.28 -9.04 -4.14
C THR A 684 15.66 -8.64 -4.67
N ALA A 685 16.04 -9.06 -5.89
CA ALA A 685 17.36 -8.82 -6.50
C ALA A 685 17.78 -7.33 -6.54
N PHE A 686 16.80 -6.43 -6.40
CA PHE A 686 16.96 -4.99 -6.44
C PHE A 686 16.47 -4.27 -5.17
N THR A 687 16.22 -5.00 -4.08
CA THR A 687 15.70 -4.47 -2.81
C THR A 687 16.83 -3.88 -1.96
N ALA A 688 17.36 -2.75 -2.42
CA ALA A 688 18.17 -1.80 -1.65
C ALA A 688 18.06 -0.39 -2.29
N PRO A 689 16.85 0.13 -2.54
CA PRO A 689 16.67 1.39 -3.30
C PRO A 689 17.24 2.62 -2.56
N HIS A 690 17.49 2.52 -1.25
CA HIS A 690 18.18 3.55 -0.49
C HIS A 690 19.67 3.68 -0.86
N ASP A 691 20.27 2.66 -1.48
CA ASP A 691 21.71 2.60 -1.84
C ASP A 691 21.95 2.04 -3.26
N GLY A 692 21.36 2.66 -4.27
CA GLY A 692 21.49 2.21 -5.66
C GLY A 692 22.93 2.09 -6.17
N ALA A 693 23.84 2.96 -5.75
CA ALA A 693 25.27 2.84 -6.07
C ALA A 693 25.93 1.58 -5.47
N GLY A 694 25.53 1.22 -4.24
CA GLY A 694 25.97 -0.02 -3.61
C GLY A 694 25.37 -1.26 -4.27
N LEU A 695 24.09 -1.19 -4.67
CA LEU A 695 23.43 -2.24 -5.46
C LEU A 695 24.14 -2.45 -6.80
N ALA A 696 24.50 -1.36 -7.50
CA ALA A 696 25.30 -1.44 -8.72
C ALA A 696 26.64 -2.14 -8.46
N THR A 697 27.32 -1.81 -7.36
CA THR A 697 28.58 -2.46 -6.97
C THR A 697 28.42 -3.98 -6.75
N LEU A 698 27.32 -4.42 -6.13
CA LEU A 698 27.04 -5.84 -5.91
C LEU A 698 26.88 -6.62 -7.22
N HIS A 699 26.24 -6.00 -8.21
CA HIS A 699 26.03 -6.58 -9.55
C HIS A 699 27.22 -6.40 -10.52
N GLY A 700 28.38 -5.92 -10.05
CA GLY A 700 29.57 -5.76 -10.88
C GLY A 700 29.71 -4.39 -11.58
N GLY A 701 29.04 -3.38 -11.04
CA GLY A 701 28.98 -2.01 -11.56
C GLY A 701 27.66 -1.72 -12.30
N GLU A 702 27.51 -0.50 -12.79
CA GLU A 702 26.28 -0.03 -13.46
C GLU A 702 25.89 -0.89 -14.67
N ALA A 703 26.87 -1.31 -15.47
CA ALA A 703 26.63 -2.20 -16.61
C ALA A 703 26.12 -3.58 -16.17
N GLY A 704 26.62 -4.10 -15.06
CA GLY A 704 26.19 -5.38 -14.50
C GLY A 704 24.78 -5.30 -13.91
N LEU A 705 24.45 -4.20 -13.20
CA LEU A 705 23.08 -3.92 -12.75
C LEU A 705 22.11 -3.81 -13.93
N GLY A 706 22.49 -3.09 -14.98
CA GLY A 706 21.70 -2.98 -16.20
C GLY A 706 21.45 -4.33 -16.86
N ALA A 707 22.45 -5.21 -16.91
CA ALA A 707 22.31 -6.55 -17.47
C ALA A 707 21.43 -7.48 -16.60
N ALA A 708 21.52 -7.36 -15.27
CA ALA A 708 20.65 -8.08 -14.35
C ALA A 708 19.17 -7.68 -14.54
N LEU A 709 18.90 -6.39 -14.73
CA LEU A 709 17.56 -5.90 -15.05
C LEU A 709 17.09 -6.38 -16.43
N ASP A 710 17.94 -6.39 -17.46
CA ASP A 710 17.58 -6.95 -18.77
C ASP A 710 17.17 -8.42 -18.64
N ALA A 711 17.92 -9.21 -17.85
CA ALA A 711 17.60 -10.61 -17.59
C ALA A 711 16.26 -10.77 -16.84
N PHE A 712 16.00 -9.91 -15.86
CA PHE A 712 14.73 -9.87 -15.12
C PHE A 712 13.53 -9.61 -16.05
N PHE A 713 13.62 -8.61 -16.93
CA PHE A 713 12.55 -8.28 -17.88
C PHE A 713 12.42 -9.27 -19.04
N ALA A 714 13.48 -10.03 -19.36
CA ALA A 714 13.46 -11.06 -20.39
C ALA A 714 12.97 -12.43 -19.90
N THR A 715 13.04 -12.70 -18.60
CA THR A 715 12.62 -13.97 -17.99
C THR A 715 11.15 -13.89 -17.60
N PRO A 716 10.24 -14.73 -18.12
CA PRO A 716 8.83 -14.67 -17.76
C PRO A 716 8.55 -15.30 -16.40
N GLU A 717 7.70 -14.67 -15.57
CA GLU A 717 7.01 -15.37 -14.48
C GLU A 717 5.96 -16.32 -15.07
N THR A 718 5.88 -17.53 -14.54
CA THR A 718 5.07 -18.62 -15.08
C THR A 718 3.98 -19.09 -14.12
N ALA A 719 4.07 -18.74 -12.84
CA ALA A 719 3.27 -19.28 -11.75
C ALA A 719 3.22 -20.82 -11.76
N ASP A 720 4.36 -21.47 -12.06
CA ASP A 720 4.48 -22.93 -12.10
C ASP A 720 4.23 -23.52 -10.70
N PRO A 721 3.30 -24.48 -10.53
CA PRO A 721 3.09 -25.18 -9.27
C PRO A 721 4.36 -25.86 -8.70
N GLY A 722 5.38 -26.12 -9.52
CA GLY A 722 6.68 -26.62 -9.09
C GLY A 722 7.60 -25.57 -8.44
N LEU A 723 7.27 -24.27 -8.55
CA LEU A 723 8.06 -23.14 -8.07
C LEU A 723 7.44 -22.43 -6.84
N VAL A 724 6.40 -23.02 -6.24
CA VAL A 724 5.66 -22.44 -5.10
C VAL A 724 6.47 -22.37 -3.80
N GLY A 725 7.62 -23.05 -3.76
CA GLY A 725 8.54 -23.10 -2.63
C GLY A 725 7.84 -23.31 -1.29
N SER A 726 8.06 -22.41 -0.33
CA SER A 726 7.50 -22.56 1.02
C SER A 726 6.00 -22.33 1.14
N TYR A 727 5.35 -21.74 0.13
CA TYR A 727 3.90 -21.50 0.13
C TYR A 727 3.10 -22.78 -0.10
N GLY A 728 3.67 -23.75 -0.84
CA GLY A 728 3.05 -25.05 -1.12
C GLY A 728 1.84 -25.02 -2.07
N VAL A 729 1.41 -23.84 -2.49
CA VAL A 729 0.33 -23.59 -3.47
C VAL A 729 0.66 -22.37 -4.32
N VAL A 730 0.05 -22.28 -5.49
CA VAL A 730 0.09 -21.04 -6.29
C VAL A 730 -0.83 -20.03 -5.61
N ILE A 731 -0.22 -19.04 -4.95
CA ILE A 731 -0.93 -17.90 -4.36
C ILE A 731 -1.34 -16.91 -5.46
N HIS A 732 -2.25 -15.98 -5.16
CA HIS A 732 -2.83 -15.09 -6.17
C HIS A 732 -1.77 -14.17 -6.79
N GLU A 733 -0.80 -13.71 -6.01
CA GLU A 733 0.30 -12.84 -6.41
C GLU A 733 1.17 -13.47 -7.49
N MET A 734 1.39 -14.80 -7.46
CA MET A 734 2.11 -15.53 -8.50
C MET A 734 1.34 -15.48 -9.83
N SER A 735 0.03 -15.73 -9.77
CA SER A 735 -0.84 -15.74 -10.95
C SER A 735 -0.97 -14.35 -11.58
N GLU A 736 -1.09 -13.33 -10.75
CA GLU A 736 -1.15 -11.93 -11.16
C GLU A 736 0.17 -11.48 -11.80
N ALA A 737 1.31 -11.79 -11.17
CA ALA A 737 2.65 -11.46 -11.67
C ALA A 737 2.91 -12.08 -13.06
N ARG A 738 2.52 -13.34 -13.27
CA ARG A 738 2.53 -13.98 -14.59
C ARG A 738 1.73 -13.17 -15.61
N ASP A 739 0.51 -12.78 -15.27
CA ASP A 739 -0.43 -12.15 -16.20
C ASP A 739 -0.16 -10.64 -16.41
N VAL A 740 0.75 -10.04 -15.61
CA VAL A 740 1.41 -8.77 -15.94
C VAL A 740 2.14 -8.86 -17.28
N ARG A 741 2.74 -9.98 -17.71
CA ARG A 741 3.40 -10.11 -19.04
C ARG A 741 4.53 -9.09 -19.30
N MET A 742 5.35 -8.82 -18.27
CA MET A 742 6.54 -7.93 -18.35
C MET A 742 7.77 -8.59 -17.73
N GLY A 743 8.02 -9.86 -18.06
CA GLY A 743 9.10 -10.65 -17.48
C GLY A 743 8.77 -11.08 -16.05
N MET A 744 9.74 -10.96 -15.14
CA MET A 744 9.58 -11.22 -13.70
C MET A 744 8.95 -10.03 -12.96
N LEU A 745 8.56 -8.95 -13.65
CA LEU A 745 7.92 -7.80 -13.03
C LEU A 745 6.50 -8.13 -12.56
N GLY A 746 6.38 -8.55 -11.30
CA GLY A 746 5.11 -8.67 -10.59
C GLY A 746 4.60 -7.34 -10.05
N LEU A 747 4.33 -6.34 -10.91
CA LEU A 747 3.80 -5.03 -10.49
C LEU A 747 2.38 -5.11 -9.89
N SER A 748 1.81 -6.30 -9.77
CA SER A 748 0.63 -6.57 -8.95
C SER A 748 0.92 -6.50 -7.45
N ASN A 749 2.19 -6.54 -7.03
CA ASN A 749 2.62 -6.54 -5.63
C ASN A 749 3.76 -5.53 -5.38
N GLN A 750 3.86 -4.99 -4.16
CA GLN A 750 4.72 -3.88 -3.77
C GLN A 750 6.24 -4.11 -3.89
N PRO A 751 6.82 -5.32 -3.71
CA PRO A 751 8.26 -5.53 -3.91
C PRO A 751 8.75 -5.14 -5.31
N ALA A 752 7.84 -5.11 -6.29
CA ALA A 752 8.15 -4.75 -7.67
C ALA A 752 8.10 -3.24 -7.98
N HIS A 753 7.47 -2.43 -7.13
CA HIS A 753 7.10 -1.03 -7.46
C HIS A 753 8.29 -0.15 -7.87
N HIS A 754 9.47 -0.34 -7.25
CA HIS A 754 10.68 0.43 -7.53
C HIS A 754 11.57 -0.17 -8.63
N ILE A 755 11.36 -1.44 -9.01
CA ILE A 755 12.27 -2.18 -9.90
C ILE A 755 12.46 -1.49 -11.26
N PRO A 756 11.41 -1.02 -11.97
CA PRO A 756 11.58 -0.33 -13.25
C PRO A 756 12.54 0.87 -13.17
N LEU A 757 12.51 1.60 -12.06
CA LEU A 757 13.30 2.80 -11.86
C LEU A 757 14.72 2.51 -11.35
N THR A 758 15.04 1.26 -11.06
CA THR A 758 16.40 0.84 -10.70
C THR A 758 17.36 0.99 -11.88
N TYR A 759 16.87 0.97 -13.13
CA TYR A 759 17.65 1.36 -14.32
C TYR A 759 18.25 2.77 -14.21
N CYS A 760 17.64 3.68 -13.42
CA CYS A 760 18.19 5.02 -13.17
C CYS A 760 19.52 4.99 -12.42
N PHE A 761 19.78 3.96 -11.61
CA PHE A 761 21.10 3.76 -10.99
C PHE A 761 22.16 3.22 -11.97
N ALA A 762 21.74 2.71 -13.13
CA ALA A 762 22.60 2.24 -14.21
C ALA A 762 22.77 3.27 -15.35
N GLY A 763 22.21 4.47 -15.23
CA GLY A 763 22.21 5.50 -16.28
C GLY A 763 21.33 5.18 -17.48
N ARG A 764 20.47 4.16 -17.39
CA ARG A 764 19.59 3.69 -18.47
C ARG A 764 18.17 4.26 -18.32
N HIS A 765 18.06 5.58 -18.34
CA HIS A 765 16.81 6.27 -17.99
C HIS A 765 15.68 5.99 -18.98
N ASP A 766 16.00 5.92 -20.27
CA ASP A 766 15.04 5.61 -21.33
C ASP A 766 14.40 4.22 -21.13
N ASP A 767 15.14 3.23 -20.62
CA ASP A 767 14.57 1.91 -20.30
C ASP A 767 13.56 1.98 -19.16
N ALA A 768 13.89 2.71 -18.10
CA ALA A 768 12.97 2.96 -16.99
C ALA A 768 11.69 3.65 -17.48
N HIS A 769 11.84 4.70 -18.30
CA HIS A 769 10.73 5.47 -18.86
C HIS A 769 9.78 4.62 -19.69
N ARG A 770 10.31 3.81 -20.62
CA ARG A 770 9.52 2.89 -21.44
C ARG A 770 8.70 1.91 -20.60
N ILE A 771 9.30 1.34 -19.55
CA ILE A 771 8.65 0.34 -18.69
C ILE A 771 7.55 0.98 -17.84
N ILE A 772 7.80 2.15 -17.26
CA ILE A 772 6.78 2.90 -16.50
C ILE A 772 5.58 3.25 -17.39
N VAL A 773 5.82 3.70 -18.62
CA VAL A 773 4.75 4.04 -19.57
C VAL A 773 3.94 2.80 -19.97
N GLU A 774 4.59 1.68 -20.29
CA GLU A 774 3.89 0.42 -20.60
C GLU A 774 3.06 -0.08 -19.40
N ALA A 775 3.60 -0.01 -18.18
CA ALA A 775 2.90 -0.43 -16.98
C ALA A 775 1.67 0.44 -16.70
N ARG A 776 1.83 1.77 -16.66
CA ARG A 776 0.76 2.75 -16.42
C ARG A 776 -0.39 2.60 -17.40
N ASP A 777 -0.09 2.47 -18.69
CA ASP A 777 -1.10 2.54 -19.76
C ASP A 777 -1.83 1.20 -20.01
N ARG A 778 -1.38 0.13 -19.35
CA ARG A 778 -1.90 -1.23 -19.60
C ARG A 778 -2.48 -1.90 -18.37
N LEU A 779 -1.89 -1.68 -17.19
CA LEU A 779 -2.22 -2.48 -16.00
C LEU A 779 -3.44 -1.96 -15.24
N PHE A 780 -3.72 -0.66 -15.35
CA PHE A 780 -4.79 0.04 -14.62
C PHE A 780 -6.09 0.20 -15.42
N VAL A 781 -6.41 -0.81 -16.24
CA VAL A 781 -7.61 -0.83 -17.09
C VAL A 781 -8.76 -1.63 -16.46
N GLY A 782 -9.99 -1.30 -16.87
CA GLY A 782 -11.20 -2.06 -16.52
C GLY A 782 -11.97 -1.52 -15.32
N SER A 783 -11.75 -0.25 -14.95
CA SER A 783 -12.45 0.38 -13.81
C SER A 783 -13.98 0.36 -13.99
N GLU A 784 -14.47 0.40 -15.23
CA GLU A 784 -15.88 0.35 -15.59
C GLU A 784 -16.59 -1.00 -15.32
N LEU A 785 -15.83 -2.02 -14.93
CA LEU A 785 -16.32 -3.34 -14.52
C LEU A 785 -15.81 -3.76 -13.13
N GLY A 786 -15.55 -2.77 -12.27
CA GLY A 786 -15.08 -3.01 -10.91
C GLY A 786 -13.66 -3.57 -10.81
N GLN A 787 -12.86 -3.56 -11.89
CA GLN A 787 -11.43 -3.90 -11.85
C GLN A 787 -10.61 -2.63 -11.66
N GLY A 788 -9.54 -2.43 -12.45
CA GLY A 788 -8.77 -1.19 -12.48
C GLY A 788 -7.40 -1.21 -11.79
N TYR A 789 -7.00 -2.35 -11.20
CA TYR A 789 -5.67 -2.58 -10.63
C TYR A 789 -5.07 -3.93 -11.07
N PRO A 790 -3.73 -4.03 -11.19
CA PRO A 790 -3.06 -5.29 -11.53
C PRO A 790 -3.07 -6.36 -10.43
N GLY A 791 -3.24 -5.96 -9.18
CA GLY A 791 -3.29 -6.79 -7.97
C GLY A 791 -3.98 -6.00 -6.85
N ASP A 792 -3.59 -6.23 -5.60
CA ASP A 792 -4.16 -5.54 -4.44
C ASP A 792 -3.89 -4.02 -4.46
N GLU A 793 -4.85 -3.25 -3.94
CA GLU A 793 -4.78 -1.78 -3.89
C GLU A 793 -3.92 -1.27 -2.74
N ASP A 794 -3.99 -1.98 -1.60
CA ASP A 794 -3.22 -1.79 -0.36
C ASP A 794 -3.18 -0.37 0.19
N ASN A 795 -4.35 0.09 0.65
CA ASN A 795 -4.53 1.31 1.45
C ASN A 795 -4.01 2.58 0.77
N GLY A 796 -4.17 2.69 -0.55
CA GLY A 796 -3.70 3.82 -1.35
C GLY A 796 -2.33 3.63 -2.00
N GLU A 797 -1.59 2.56 -1.71
CA GLU A 797 -0.24 2.34 -2.25
C GLU A 797 -0.26 2.17 -3.78
N MET A 798 -1.04 1.22 -4.30
CA MET A 798 -1.10 0.98 -5.75
C MET A 798 -1.71 2.19 -6.49
N SER A 799 -2.67 2.87 -5.86
CA SER A 799 -3.25 4.12 -6.36
C SER A 799 -2.22 5.26 -6.45
N ALA A 800 -1.40 5.44 -5.41
CA ALA A 800 -0.36 6.45 -5.39
C ALA A 800 0.75 6.16 -6.39
N TRP A 801 1.12 4.90 -6.60
CA TRP A 801 2.05 4.49 -7.67
C TRP A 801 1.55 4.97 -9.04
N TYR A 802 0.28 4.72 -9.36
CA TYR A 802 -0.33 5.18 -10.61
C TYR A 802 -0.35 6.70 -10.73
N LEU A 803 -0.74 7.41 -9.67
CA LEU A 803 -0.79 8.87 -9.66
C LEU A 803 0.60 9.48 -9.88
N PHE A 804 1.64 8.92 -9.26
CA PHE A 804 3.03 9.32 -9.51
C PHE A 804 3.43 9.12 -10.98
N ALA A 805 3.11 7.97 -11.57
CA ALA A 805 3.36 7.69 -12.99
C ALA A 805 2.56 8.62 -13.94
N VAL A 806 1.37 9.07 -13.55
CA VAL A 806 0.60 10.09 -14.30
C VAL A 806 1.28 11.46 -14.23
N LEU A 807 1.78 11.84 -13.06
CA LEU A 807 2.45 13.12 -12.81
C LEU A 807 3.85 13.21 -13.40
N GLY A 808 4.46 12.09 -13.78
CA GLY A 808 5.86 12.06 -14.24
C GLY A 808 6.88 12.15 -13.11
N LEU A 809 6.51 11.72 -11.90
CA LEU A 809 7.30 11.82 -10.67
C LEU A 809 7.32 10.47 -9.95
N TYR A 810 8.37 10.11 -9.22
CA TYR A 810 8.36 8.91 -8.37
C TYR A 810 9.33 8.98 -7.18
N PRO A 811 8.91 8.64 -5.94
CA PRO A 811 9.75 8.68 -4.73
C PRO A 811 10.68 7.44 -4.62
N LEU A 812 11.66 7.30 -5.51
CA LEU A 812 12.48 6.07 -5.61
C LEU A 812 13.29 5.77 -4.36
N VAL A 813 13.93 6.78 -3.78
CA VAL A 813 14.90 6.62 -2.68
C VAL A 813 14.20 6.88 -1.35
N PRO A 814 13.84 5.84 -0.58
CA PRO A 814 12.97 6.02 0.57
C PRO A 814 13.61 6.91 1.65
N GLY A 815 12.78 7.73 2.30
CA GLY A 815 13.22 8.62 3.38
C GLY A 815 13.97 9.89 2.94
N THR A 816 14.11 10.16 1.64
CA THR A 816 14.85 11.35 1.13
C THR A 816 13.96 12.50 0.67
N GLY A 817 12.70 12.23 0.36
CA GLY A 817 11.79 13.19 -0.29
C GLY A 817 12.19 13.58 -1.72
N GLU A 818 13.21 12.95 -2.29
CA GLU A 818 13.62 13.11 -3.69
C GLU A 818 12.62 12.44 -4.64
N LEU A 819 12.32 13.07 -5.78
CA LEU A 819 11.43 12.54 -6.81
C LEU A 819 12.18 12.31 -8.13
N VAL A 820 12.26 11.06 -8.58
CA VAL A 820 12.76 10.68 -9.91
C VAL A 820 11.77 11.11 -10.98
N LEU A 821 12.28 11.64 -12.09
CA LEU A 821 11.50 12.17 -13.20
C LEU A 821 11.21 11.06 -14.23
N THR A 822 9.92 10.89 -14.55
CA THR A 822 9.39 9.94 -15.54
C THR A 822 8.50 10.69 -16.56
N PRO A 823 8.15 10.09 -17.71
CA PRO A 823 7.28 10.76 -18.68
C PRO A 823 5.84 10.90 -18.14
N PRO A 824 5.32 12.12 -17.93
CA PRO A 824 3.94 12.33 -17.52
C PRO A 824 2.94 11.89 -18.60
N LEU A 825 1.74 11.48 -18.17
CA LEU A 825 0.67 11.03 -19.07
C LEU A 825 -0.06 12.20 -19.72
N LEU A 826 -0.34 13.25 -18.93
CA LEU A 826 -1.24 14.33 -19.33
C LEU A 826 -0.48 15.58 -19.79
N PRO A 827 -1.02 16.36 -20.74
CA PRO A 827 -0.40 17.60 -21.18
C PRO A 827 -0.25 18.64 -20.06
N ARG A 828 -1.14 18.61 -19.08
CA ARG A 828 -1.19 19.57 -17.98
C ARG A 828 -1.89 18.99 -16.76
N VAL A 829 -1.24 19.10 -15.60
CA VAL A 829 -1.82 18.84 -14.27
C VAL A 829 -1.40 19.98 -13.35
N VAL A 830 -2.32 20.47 -12.52
CA VAL A 830 -2.02 21.50 -11.52
C VAL A 830 -2.26 20.93 -10.13
N LEU A 831 -1.21 20.92 -9.31
CA LEU A 831 -1.28 20.51 -7.92
C LEU A 831 -1.50 21.73 -7.04
N HIS A 832 -2.47 21.64 -6.13
CA HIS A 832 -2.78 22.65 -5.11
C HIS A 832 -2.48 22.08 -3.71
N PRO A 833 -1.20 21.89 -3.33
CA PRO A 833 -0.86 21.38 -2.00
C PRO A 833 -1.45 22.22 -0.86
N GLU A 834 -1.90 21.55 0.19
CA GLU A 834 -2.43 22.20 1.40
C GLU A 834 -1.42 23.22 1.97
N GLY A 835 -1.90 24.44 2.21
CA GLY A 835 -1.09 25.51 2.81
C GLY A 835 -0.06 26.16 1.89
N ARG A 836 0.08 25.71 0.64
CA ARG A 836 1.05 26.28 -0.31
C ARG A 836 0.50 27.54 -0.98
N ALA A 837 1.30 28.60 -1.02
CA ALA A 837 0.90 29.89 -1.59
C ALA A 837 0.72 29.91 -3.13
N HIS A 838 1.41 29.02 -3.84
CA HIS A 838 1.33 28.89 -5.29
C HIS A 838 1.16 27.41 -5.66
N PRO A 839 0.30 27.07 -6.62
CA PRO A 839 0.22 25.71 -7.13
C PRO A 839 1.52 25.30 -7.81
N LEU A 840 1.73 23.99 -7.93
CA LEU A 840 2.74 23.39 -8.78
C LEU A 840 2.09 22.93 -10.08
N GLU A 841 2.51 23.52 -11.18
CA GLU A 841 2.04 23.16 -12.52
C GLU A 841 3.01 22.18 -13.19
N ILE A 842 2.50 21.04 -13.64
CA ILE A 842 3.25 20.05 -14.42
C ILE A 842 2.71 20.06 -15.84
N THR A 843 3.59 20.28 -16.83
CA THR A 843 3.21 20.31 -18.25
C THR A 843 4.05 19.39 -19.10
N ALA A 844 3.50 18.93 -20.22
CA ALA A 844 4.18 18.05 -21.14
C ALA A 844 3.87 18.38 -22.60
N GLU A 845 4.91 18.70 -23.37
CA GLU A 845 4.86 18.66 -24.83
C GLU A 845 4.99 17.20 -25.30
N ASN A 846 4.13 16.78 -26.24
CA ASN A 846 4.02 15.38 -26.68
C ASN A 846 3.67 14.41 -25.52
N ALA A 847 2.72 14.81 -24.67
CA ALA A 847 2.27 14.04 -23.51
C ALA A 847 1.93 12.57 -23.85
N GLY A 848 2.32 11.65 -22.98
CA GLY A 848 2.15 10.21 -23.19
C GLY A 848 3.28 9.54 -23.97
N ALA A 849 4.16 10.30 -24.65
CA ALA A 849 5.32 9.71 -25.32
C ALA A 849 6.33 9.11 -24.33
N PRO A 850 7.04 8.03 -24.71
CA PRO A 850 7.76 7.17 -23.77
C PRO A 850 9.08 7.71 -23.24
N TYR A 851 9.65 8.80 -23.78
CA TYR A 851 10.98 9.27 -23.39
C TYR A 851 11.00 10.76 -23.06
N VAL A 852 11.81 11.15 -22.08
CA VAL A 852 12.02 12.56 -21.73
C VAL A 852 13.16 13.13 -22.55
N ARG A 853 12.93 14.20 -23.31
CA ARG A 853 13.99 14.92 -24.05
C ARG A 853 14.57 16.07 -23.25
N GLU A 854 13.72 16.80 -22.54
CA GLU A 854 14.09 17.99 -21.78
C GLU A 854 13.14 18.17 -20.59
N VAL A 855 13.66 18.68 -19.47
CA VAL A 855 12.88 19.15 -18.33
C VAL A 855 13.31 20.57 -17.98
N ARG A 856 12.34 21.40 -17.62
CA ARG A 856 12.57 22.74 -17.06
C ARG A 856 11.86 22.89 -15.73
N VAL A 857 12.56 23.43 -14.73
CA VAL A 857 11.98 23.80 -13.44
C VAL A 857 11.97 25.31 -13.35
N ASP A 858 10.78 25.90 -13.21
CA ASP A 858 10.60 27.37 -13.19
C ASP A 858 11.23 28.09 -14.40
N GLY A 859 11.20 27.42 -15.57
CA GLY A 859 11.73 27.91 -16.84
C GLY A 859 13.20 27.60 -17.10
N GLU A 860 13.95 27.23 -16.07
CA GLU A 860 15.37 26.90 -16.16
C GLU A 860 15.59 25.42 -16.52
N PRO A 861 16.54 25.09 -17.41
CA PRO A 861 16.86 23.71 -17.74
C PRO A 861 17.25 22.88 -16.51
N TRP A 862 16.70 21.67 -16.42
CA TRP A 862 17.05 20.67 -15.42
C TRP A 862 17.61 19.42 -16.11
N ASP A 863 18.85 19.08 -15.79
CA ASP A 863 19.64 18.04 -16.46
C ASP A 863 19.94 16.81 -15.58
N ARG A 864 19.23 16.69 -14.44
CA ARG A 864 19.35 15.57 -13.50
C ARG A 864 18.08 14.73 -13.49
N ILE A 865 18.24 13.41 -13.33
CA ILE A 865 17.11 12.46 -13.34
C ILE A 865 16.17 12.59 -12.14
N ALA A 866 16.56 13.30 -11.08
CA ALA A 866 15.77 13.43 -9.86
C ALA A 866 15.74 14.87 -9.33
N LEU A 867 14.62 15.24 -8.71
CA LEU A 867 14.39 16.52 -8.03
C LEU A 867 14.54 16.35 -6.51
N PRO A 868 15.45 17.09 -5.85
CA PRO A 868 15.52 17.13 -4.40
C PRO A 868 14.24 17.69 -3.77
N ALA A 869 13.90 17.23 -2.56
CA ALA A 869 12.71 17.68 -1.83
C ALA A 869 12.59 19.21 -1.71
N ALA A 870 13.71 19.91 -1.46
CA ALA A 870 13.74 21.37 -1.37
C ALA A 870 13.37 22.09 -2.67
N VAL A 871 13.67 21.48 -3.83
CA VAL A 871 13.27 21.99 -5.14
C VAL A 871 11.77 21.78 -5.32
N VAL A 872 11.27 20.57 -5.07
CA VAL A 872 9.83 20.25 -5.18
C VAL A 872 8.96 21.17 -4.30
N ALA A 873 9.42 21.44 -3.08
CA ALA A 873 8.74 22.30 -2.12
C ALA A 873 8.55 23.75 -2.60
N THR A 874 9.41 24.23 -3.50
CA THR A 874 9.42 25.63 -3.95
C THR A 874 9.05 25.82 -5.42
N ALA A 875 9.26 24.80 -6.27
CA ALA A 875 9.02 24.81 -7.71
C ALA A 875 7.57 25.15 -8.07
N ARG A 876 7.34 26.17 -8.89
CA ARG A 876 6.00 26.55 -9.37
C ARG A 876 5.62 25.82 -10.64
N SER A 877 6.61 25.42 -11.44
CA SER A 877 6.40 24.70 -12.69
C SER A 877 7.47 23.65 -12.94
N ILE A 878 7.06 22.50 -13.46
CA ILE A 878 7.92 21.45 -14.03
C ILE A 878 7.39 21.16 -15.43
N ALA A 879 8.14 21.56 -16.45
CA ALA A 879 7.75 21.40 -17.84
C ALA A 879 8.61 20.32 -18.53
N PHE A 880 7.96 19.33 -19.12
CA PHE A 880 8.58 18.25 -19.87
C PHE A 880 8.44 18.46 -21.38
N VAL A 881 9.48 18.11 -22.13
CA VAL A 881 9.39 17.87 -23.57
C VAL A 881 9.64 16.38 -23.79
N LEU A 882 8.65 15.66 -24.32
CA LEU A 882 8.74 14.22 -24.51
C LEU A 882 9.09 13.84 -25.96
N SER A 883 9.50 12.59 -26.17
CA SER A 883 10.00 12.04 -27.42
C SER A 883 9.50 10.62 -27.64
N ASP A 884 9.20 10.28 -28.89
CA ASP A 884 8.85 8.91 -29.30
C ASP A 884 10.09 8.00 -29.42
N GLU A 885 11.26 8.60 -29.58
CA GLU A 885 12.55 7.93 -29.69
C GLU A 885 13.42 8.19 -28.44
N PRO A 886 14.25 7.23 -27.99
CA PRO A 886 15.19 7.41 -26.89
C PRO A 886 16.12 8.61 -27.11
N THR A 887 16.44 9.35 -26.04
CA THR A 887 17.23 10.59 -26.14
C THR A 887 18.50 10.59 -25.28
N GLY A 888 18.65 9.65 -24.34
CA GLY A 888 19.75 9.64 -23.38
C GLY A 888 19.72 10.83 -22.40
N TRP A 889 18.54 11.42 -22.16
CA TRP A 889 18.42 12.59 -21.28
C TRP A 889 18.83 12.26 -19.84
N ALA A 890 19.65 13.15 -19.27
CA ALA A 890 20.21 13.03 -17.92
C ALA A 890 21.01 11.74 -17.63
N ALA A 891 21.41 10.95 -18.64
CA ALA A 891 22.02 9.61 -18.48
C ALA A 891 23.32 9.58 -17.66
N ASP A 892 24.00 10.72 -17.51
CA ASP A 892 25.22 10.85 -16.68
C ASP A 892 24.92 11.16 -15.20
N THR A 893 23.64 11.21 -14.80
CA THR A 893 23.21 11.53 -13.44
C THR A 893 22.56 10.32 -12.77
N ARG A 894 22.59 10.27 -11.43
CA ARG A 894 22.00 9.19 -10.64
C ARG A 894 21.07 9.76 -9.58
N PRO A 895 20.02 9.02 -9.17
CA PRO A 895 19.33 9.31 -7.92
C PRO A 895 20.28 9.20 -6.73
N THR A 896 19.89 9.77 -5.59
CA THR A 896 20.69 9.75 -4.37
C THR A 896 20.94 8.31 -3.89
N SER A 897 22.11 8.04 -3.28
CA SER A 897 22.45 6.73 -2.69
C SER A 897 23.04 6.90 -1.29
N ALA A 898 22.71 5.99 -0.37
CA ALA A 898 23.22 6.01 1.00
C ALA A 898 24.76 5.97 1.05
N SER A 899 25.40 5.22 0.15
CA SER A 899 26.85 5.14 0.10
C SER A 899 27.56 6.38 -0.50
N ALA A 900 26.80 7.36 -0.99
CA ALA A 900 27.35 8.60 -1.51
C ALA A 900 27.79 9.56 -0.38
N PRO A 901 28.65 10.55 -0.68
CA PRO A 901 28.98 11.62 0.27
C PRO A 901 27.74 12.40 0.74
N VAL A 902 27.80 12.95 1.96
CA VAL A 902 26.69 13.74 2.54
C VAL A 902 26.31 14.94 1.68
N ARG A 903 27.29 15.61 1.07
CA ARG A 903 27.06 16.75 0.16
C ARG A 903 26.21 16.39 -1.06
N ASP A 904 26.17 15.11 -1.42
CA ASP A 904 25.43 14.56 -2.55
C ASP A 904 24.13 13.86 -2.10
N GLY A 905 23.66 14.13 -0.87
CA GLY A 905 22.44 13.55 -0.28
C GLY A 905 22.63 12.20 0.40
N GLY A 906 23.83 11.61 0.32
CA GLY A 906 24.13 10.31 0.91
C GLY A 906 24.36 10.31 2.42
N LEU A 907 24.74 9.16 2.95
CA LEU A 907 25.06 8.97 4.36
C LEU A 907 26.56 9.12 4.65
N GLY A 908 27.42 9.27 3.64
CA GLY A 908 28.85 9.49 3.84
C GLY A 908 29.60 8.27 4.37
N VAL A 909 29.08 7.07 4.10
CA VAL A 909 29.67 5.78 4.49
C VAL A 909 29.80 4.91 3.25
N ASP A 910 30.90 4.17 3.07
CA ASP A 910 31.10 3.29 1.90
C ASP A 910 31.18 1.81 2.28
N ARG A 911 31.31 1.52 3.58
CA ARG A 911 31.49 0.18 4.15
C ARG A 911 30.44 -0.14 5.21
N PRO A 912 29.94 -1.40 5.24
CA PRO A 912 29.10 -1.87 6.33
C PRO A 912 29.79 -1.78 7.69
N LEU A 913 28.98 -1.71 8.74
CA LEU A 913 29.46 -1.81 10.11
C LEU A 913 30.17 -3.17 10.31
N ARG A 914 31.36 -3.15 10.92
CA ARG A 914 32.13 -4.36 11.24
C ARG A 914 32.70 -4.23 12.65
N ASP A 915 32.25 -5.11 13.55
CA ASP A 915 32.88 -5.24 14.86
C ASP A 915 34.34 -5.68 14.70
N LEU A 916 35.24 -4.98 15.40
CA LEU A 916 36.66 -5.25 15.39
C LEU A 916 37.05 -6.29 16.44
N LEU A 917 36.16 -6.69 17.34
CA LEU A 917 36.43 -7.72 18.34
C LEU A 917 36.43 -9.12 17.73
N ALA A 918 37.28 -9.99 18.27
CA ALA A 918 37.20 -11.42 17.96
C ALA A 918 35.95 -12.02 18.61
N VAL A 919 35.06 -12.59 17.80
CA VAL A 919 33.85 -13.27 18.29
C VAL A 919 34.24 -14.41 19.22
N ALA A 920 33.74 -14.35 20.45
CA ALA A 920 34.05 -15.32 21.49
C ALA A 920 32.74 -15.82 22.14
N PRO A 921 32.26 -17.02 21.76
CA PRO A 921 31.03 -17.57 22.31
C PRO A 921 31.06 -17.65 23.84
N GLY A 922 29.97 -17.27 24.49
CA GLY A 922 29.92 -17.30 25.96
C GLY A 922 30.52 -16.06 26.63
N THR A 923 30.76 -14.98 25.89
CA THR A 923 31.35 -13.72 26.39
C THR A 923 30.55 -12.51 25.93
N VAL A 924 30.91 -11.31 26.39
CA VAL A 924 30.28 -10.04 25.96
C VAL A 924 30.64 -9.59 24.53
N ALA A 925 31.34 -10.45 23.78
CA ALA A 925 31.65 -10.26 22.36
C ALA A 925 31.22 -11.52 21.59
N ASP A 926 30.08 -12.11 21.96
CA ASP A 926 29.46 -13.20 21.20
C ASP A 926 28.58 -12.65 20.06
N ASP A 927 27.76 -13.49 19.43
CA ASP A 927 26.88 -13.10 18.33
C ASP A 927 25.38 -13.18 18.71
N THR A 928 25.06 -13.33 20.00
CA THR A 928 23.67 -13.44 20.48
C THR A 928 23.30 -12.35 21.48
N GLY A 929 24.27 -11.81 22.21
CA GLY A 929 24.09 -10.86 23.29
C GLY A 929 23.24 -11.41 24.43
N ASP A 930 23.17 -12.74 24.60
CA ASP A 930 22.38 -13.39 25.66
C ASP A 930 23.20 -13.60 26.95
N VAL A 931 24.52 -13.53 26.85
CA VAL A 931 25.41 -13.80 27.97
C VAL A 931 25.68 -12.53 28.77
N VAL A 932 25.30 -12.55 30.05
CA VAL A 932 25.50 -11.42 30.95
C VAL A 932 26.76 -11.61 31.78
N THR A 933 27.67 -10.65 31.69
CA THR A 933 28.82 -10.50 32.58
C THR A 933 28.56 -9.40 33.59
N VAL A 934 28.59 -9.74 34.88
CA VAL A 934 28.46 -8.76 35.97
C VAL A 934 29.86 -8.25 36.32
N LEU A 935 30.04 -6.92 36.28
CA LEU A 935 31.25 -6.22 36.67
C LEU A 935 30.94 -5.31 37.85
N GLU A 936 31.58 -5.54 38.98
CA GLU A 936 31.59 -4.62 40.12
C GLU A 936 32.53 -3.43 39.88
N PRO A 937 32.37 -2.29 40.59
CA PRO A 937 33.27 -1.15 40.44
C PRO A 937 34.75 -1.53 40.58
N GLY A 938 35.53 -1.27 39.54
CA GLY A 938 36.96 -1.59 39.44
C GLY A 938 37.26 -2.92 38.72
N GLU A 939 36.27 -3.76 38.47
CA GLU A 939 36.41 -4.96 37.63
C GLU A 939 36.40 -4.57 36.14
N SER A 940 37.05 -5.41 35.31
CA SER A 940 37.19 -5.14 33.88
C SER A 940 37.12 -6.40 33.03
N VAL A 941 36.69 -6.23 31.78
CA VAL A 941 36.78 -7.25 30.74
C VAL A 941 37.79 -6.78 29.67
N ASP A 942 38.67 -7.69 29.26
CA ASP A 942 39.67 -7.48 28.20
C ASP A 942 39.24 -8.22 26.94
N LEU A 943 39.16 -7.52 25.82
CA LEU A 943 38.68 -8.06 24.55
C LEU A 943 39.68 -7.73 23.45
N ALA A 944 40.17 -8.78 22.79
CA ALA A 944 41.15 -8.64 21.71
C ALA A 944 40.45 -8.20 20.42
N LEU A 945 41.11 -7.31 19.68
CA LEU A 945 40.70 -6.98 18.32
C LEU A 945 41.21 -8.06 17.35
N GLU A 946 40.46 -8.34 16.29
CA GLU A 946 40.88 -9.23 15.20
C GLU A 946 42.15 -8.72 14.49
N ALA A 947 42.30 -7.39 14.42
CA ALA A 947 43.46 -6.73 13.85
C ALA A 947 43.72 -5.38 14.55
N PRO A 948 44.98 -4.90 14.59
CA PRO A 948 45.28 -3.58 15.14
C PRO A 948 44.51 -2.48 14.40
N ALA A 949 43.78 -1.63 15.13
CA ALA A 949 42.95 -0.58 14.55
C ALA A 949 42.86 0.66 15.44
N ALA A 950 42.39 1.77 14.88
CA ALA A 950 41.99 2.94 15.65
C ALA A 950 40.49 2.86 15.91
N VAL A 951 40.07 2.92 17.19
CA VAL A 951 38.66 2.83 17.58
C VAL A 951 38.05 4.23 17.66
N GLY A 952 36.91 4.43 17.00
CA GLY A 952 36.17 5.69 17.02
C GLY A 952 34.72 5.59 17.46
N LEU A 953 34.13 4.40 17.41
CA LEU A 953 32.75 4.16 17.82
C LEU A 953 32.68 2.85 18.61
N THR A 954 31.82 2.79 19.63
CA THR A 954 31.50 1.56 20.38
C THR A 954 30.01 1.41 20.55
N THR A 955 29.52 0.20 20.70
CA THR A 955 28.16 -0.06 21.22
C THR A 955 28.25 -0.73 22.58
N VAL A 956 27.33 -0.37 23.48
CA VAL A 956 27.18 -1.04 24.78
C VAL A 956 25.73 -1.49 24.92
N THR A 957 25.55 -2.75 25.30
CA THR A 957 24.25 -3.36 25.59
C THR A 957 24.27 -3.91 27.00
N LEU A 958 23.34 -3.47 27.85
CA LEU A 958 23.23 -3.97 29.22
C LEU A 958 22.32 -5.21 29.27
N ALA A 959 22.37 -5.91 30.40
CA ALA A 959 21.47 -7.01 30.68
C ALA A 959 20.01 -6.55 30.67
N GLY A 960 19.23 -7.13 29.76
CA GLY A 960 17.79 -6.91 29.64
C GLY A 960 17.15 -7.99 28.77
N GLY A 961 15.91 -8.35 29.10
CA GLY A 961 15.08 -9.17 28.22
C GLY A 961 14.49 -8.33 27.08
N PRO A 962 13.88 -8.97 26.07
CA PRO A 962 13.05 -8.28 25.09
C PRO A 962 11.97 -7.43 25.78
N ALA A 963 11.74 -6.23 25.28
CA ALA A 963 10.77 -5.30 25.86
C ALA A 963 9.34 -5.68 25.48
N GLY A 964 8.42 -5.55 26.44
CA GLY A 964 7.01 -5.88 26.26
C GLY A 964 6.22 -4.88 25.43
N LEU A 965 4.91 -5.13 25.33
CA LEU A 965 3.91 -4.26 24.72
C LEU A 965 2.77 -4.07 25.75
N PRO A 966 2.68 -2.94 26.46
CA PRO A 966 3.53 -1.75 26.35
C PRO A 966 4.93 -1.93 26.98
N VAL A 967 5.88 -1.10 26.57
CA VAL A 967 7.23 -1.04 27.16
C VAL A 967 7.17 -0.40 28.55
N VAL A 968 7.69 -1.11 29.57
CA VAL A 968 7.88 -0.56 30.92
C VAL A 968 9.32 -0.07 31.06
N ALA A 969 9.53 1.24 30.91
CA ALA A 969 10.85 1.84 31.06
C ALA A 969 11.34 1.71 32.51
N THR A 970 12.52 1.14 32.69
CA THR A 970 13.20 1.05 34.00
C THR A 970 14.61 1.60 33.82
N PRO A 971 14.80 2.91 33.97
CA PRO A 971 16.08 3.54 33.65
C PRO A 971 17.22 2.99 34.50
N VAL A 972 18.30 2.57 33.84
CA VAL A 972 19.53 2.07 34.48
C VAL A 972 20.66 3.05 34.19
N THR A 973 21.28 3.56 35.25
CA THR A 973 22.48 4.43 35.11
C THR A 973 23.72 3.64 35.43
N VAL A 974 24.67 3.63 34.50
CA VAL A 974 25.97 2.98 34.64
C VAL A 974 27.09 3.92 34.22
N SER A 975 28.27 3.70 34.77
CA SER A 975 29.49 4.41 34.38
C SER A 975 30.64 3.44 34.15
N TRP A 976 31.42 3.71 33.10
CA TRP A 976 32.55 2.89 32.70
C TRP A 976 33.68 3.74 32.13
N ARG A 977 34.89 3.16 32.15
CA ARG A 977 36.05 3.65 31.42
C ARG A 977 36.44 2.62 30.36
N LEU A 978 36.63 3.07 29.13
CA LEU A 978 37.14 2.28 28.03
C LEU A 978 38.61 2.65 27.82
N ASP A 979 39.50 1.68 28.02
CA ASP A 979 40.93 1.81 27.76
C ASP A 979 41.31 0.97 26.52
N GLY A 980 42.29 1.43 25.75
CA GLY A 980 42.86 0.73 24.61
C GLY A 980 44.28 0.26 24.93
N VAL A 981 44.61 -0.96 24.53
CA VAL A 981 45.95 -1.55 24.73
C VAL A 981 46.72 -1.47 23.42
N THR A 982 47.87 -0.80 23.39
CA THR A 982 48.72 -0.73 22.20
C THR A 982 49.49 -2.03 21.98
N ALA A 983 50.09 -2.19 20.80
CA ALA A 983 50.98 -3.33 20.53
C ALA A 983 52.22 -3.39 21.45
N SER A 984 52.64 -2.26 22.04
CA SER A 984 53.70 -2.19 23.05
C SER A 984 53.23 -2.57 24.46
N GLY A 985 51.92 -2.80 24.64
CA GLY A 985 51.31 -3.10 25.94
C GLY A 985 50.96 -1.86 26.76
N ASP A 986 51.06 -0.66 26.19
CA ASP A 986 50.68 0.58 26.87
C ASP A 986 49.15 0.67 26.91
N VAL A 987 48.62 1.04 28.08
CA VAL A 987 47.18 1.25 28.28
C VAL A 987 46.87 2.73 28.13
N VAL A 988 45.98 3.07 27.21
CA VAL A 988 45.57 4.44 26.91
C VAL A 988 44.07 4.58 27.11
N THR A 989 43.63 5.46 28.00
CA THR A 989 42.20 5.76 28.14
C THR A 989 41.66 6.37 26.87
N LEU A 990 40.70 5.69 26.28
CA LEU A 990 39.99 6.09 25.07
C LEU A 990 38.76 6.91 25.43
N ASP A 991 38.02 6.50 26.46
CA ASP A 991 36.77 7.14 26.85
C ASP A 991 36.41 6.87 28.31
N GLU A 992 35.64 7.78 28.91
CA GLU A 992 35.07 7.63 30.24
C GLU A 992 33.71 8.34 30.27
N ARG A 993 32.65 7.63 30.66
CA ARG A 993 31.30 8.21 30.70
C ARG A 993 30.39 7.58 31.74
N ALA A 994 29.33 8.32 32.05
CA ALA A 994 28.18 7.89 32.83
C ALA A 994 26.92 8.13 32.01
N GLU A 995 26.17 7.06 31.75
CA GLU A 995 25.01 7.04 30.85
C GLU A 995 23.81 6.38 31.50
N THR A 996 22.62 6.88 31.16
CA THR A 996 21.34 6.31 31.56
C THR A 996 20.70 5.65 30.35
N PHE A 997 20.32 4.38 30.48
CA PHE A 997 19.59 3.59 29.50
C PHE A 997 18.13 3.51 29.95
N ASP A 998 17.20 4.03 29.15
CA ASP A 998 15.76 3.98 29.48
C ASP A 998 15.22 2.54 29.40
N VAL A 999 15.78 1.76 28.48
CA VAL A 999 15.58 0.31 28.34
C VAL A 999 16.94 -0.37 28.46
N ALA A 1000 17.16 -1.16 29.51
CA ALA A 1000 18.47 -1.76 29.78
C ALA A 1000 19.01 -2.61 28.62
N GLY A 1001 18.15 -3.42 27.98
CA GLY A 1001 18.51 -4.26 26.83
C GLY A 1001 18.71 -3.51 25.51
N GLN A 1002 18.73 -2.17 25.52
CA GLN A 1002 18.97 -1.38 24.33
C GLN A 1002 20.45 -1.41 23.94
N THR A 1003 20.74 -1.70 22.67
CA THR A 1003 22.10 -1.57 22.11
C THR A 1003 22.36 -0.11 21.75
N ARG A 1004 23.27 0.56 22.45
CA ARG A 1004 23.49 2.01 22.28
C ARG A 1004 24.88 2.35 21.72
N PRO A 1005 24.97 3.14 20.64
CA PRO A 1005 26.24 3.58 20.08
C PRO A 1005 26.81 4.83 20.78
N PHE A 1006 28.13 4.92 20.83
CA PHE A 1006 28.87 6.01 21.45
C PHE A 1006 30.15 6.31 20.66
N HIS A 1007 30.36 7.58 20.27
CA HIS A 1007 31.65 8.02 19.76
C HIS A 1007 32.68 8.03 20.87
N VAL A 1008 33.86 7.47 20.63
CA VAL A 1008 34.99 7.52 21.57
C VAL A 1008 35.50 8.97 21.66
N ARG A 1009 35.35 9.58 22.84
CA ARG A 1009 35.67 10.99 23.07
C ARG A 1009 37.18 11.25 22.95
N PRO A 1010 37.61 12.40 22.40
CA PRO A 1010 39.00 12.81 22.47
C PRO A 1010 39.43 12.99 23.93
N ARG A 1011 40.69 12.71 24.22
CA ARG A 1011 41.27 12.90 25.54
C ARG A 1011 41.26 14.40 25.88
N ALA A 1012 40.77 14.78 27.06
CA ALA A 1012 40.72 16.19 27.47
C ALA A 1012 42.12 16.85 27.37
N GLY A 1013 42.24 17.89 26.52
CA GLY A 1013 43.49 18.61 26.27
C GLY A 1013 44.37 18.08 25.13
N VAL A 1014 43.88 17.12 24.33
CA VAL A 1014 44.51 16.67 23.08
C VAL A 1014 43.69 17.19 21.90
N ASP A 1015 44.36 17.72 20.88
CA ASP A 1015 43.74 18.27 19.66
C ASP A 1015 42.96 17.17 18.91
N ASP A 1016 41.80 17.52 18.33
CA ASP A 1016 40.97 16.58 17.53
C ASP A 1016 41.73 16.06 16.29
N ASP A 1017 42.77 16.80 15.86
CA ASP A 1017 43.67 16.47 14.76
C ASP A 1017 44.79 15.46 15.13
N ALA A 1018 44.91 15.06 16.41
CA ALA A 1018 45.90 14.06 16.80
C ALA A 1018 45.45 12.64 16.37
N ALA A 1019 46.29 11.94 15.60
CA ALA A 1019 46.00 10.57 15.16
C ALA A 1019 45.66 9.66 16.35
N ARG A 1020 44.47 9.03 16.29
CA ARG A 1020 44.03 8.05 17.29
C ARG A 1020 45.05 6.90 17.41
N PRO A 1021 45.38 6.44 18.63
CA PRO A 1021 46.34 5.36 18.80
C PRO A 1021 45.81 4.07 18.18
N THR A 1022 46.67 3.34 17.49
CA THR A 1022 46.37 1.97 17.05
C THR A 1022 46.43 1.04 18.26
N ILE A 1023 45.35 0.30 18.51
CA ILE A 1023 45.21 -0.61 19.64
C ILE A 1023 44.99 -2.05 19.15
N VAL A 1024 45.34 -3.02 19.99
CA VAL A 1024 45.21 -4.47 19.73
C VAL A 1024 44.18 -5.15 20.63
N ALA A 1025 43.77 -4.47 21.69
CA ALA A 1025 42.70 -4.91 22.59
C ALA A 1025 42.05 -3.69 23.23
N VAL A 1026 40.82 -3.85 23.69
CA VAL A 1026 40.13 -2.89 24.55
C VAL A 1026 39.87 -3.50 25.93
N ARG A 1027 39.86 -2.64 26.94
CA ARG A 1027 39.53 -2.94 28.32
C ARG A 1027 38.36 -2.07 28.75
N LEU A 1028 37.21 -2.66 29.03
CA LEU A 1028 36.10 -1.95 29.67
C LEU A 1028 36.21 -2.17 31.18
N THR A 1029 36.45 -1.08 31.92
CA THR A 1029 36.48 -1.08 33.39
C THR A 1029 35.21 -0.45 33.93
N ALA A 1030 34.49 -1.18 34.78
CA ALA A 1030 33.28 -0.70 35.42
C ALA A 1030 33.60 0.34 36.51
N LEU A 1031 32.96 1.51 36.48
CA LEU A 1031 33.07 2.56 37.51
C LEU A 1031 31.87 2.56 38.46
N SER A 1032 30.73 2.04 37.98
CA SER A 1032 29.60 1.56 38.78
C SER A 1032 29.44 0.05 38.59
N ARG A 1033 28.51 -0.61 39.28
CA ARG A 1033 28.11 -1.97 38.90
C ARG A 1033 27.52 -1.96 37.48
N ILE A 1034 27.93 -2.89 36.63
CA ILE A 1034 27.44 -3.06 35.25
C ILE A 1034 27.07 -4.52 35.05
N GLU A 1035 25.86 -4.77 34.54
CA GLU A 1035 25.48 -6.07 34.01
C GLU A 1035 25.56 -5.95 32.49
N LEU A 1036 26.69 -6.34 31.91
CA LEU A 1036 27.03 -6.14 30.51
C LEU A 1036 26.62 -7.37 29.70
N ALA A 1037 25.80 -7.16 28.67
CA ALA A 1037 25.38 -8.22 27.75
C ALA A 1037 26.26 -8.26 26.49
N GLN A 1038 26.58 -7.09 25.92
CA GLN A 1038 27.43 -6.99 24.73
C GLN A 1038 28.26 -5.70 24.73
N LEU A 1039 29.48 -5.80 24.20
CA LEU A 1039 30.32 -4.68 23.77
C LEU A 1039 30.79 -4.95 22.34
N GLU A 1040 30.65 -3.99 21.44
CA GLU A 1040 31.29 -4.01 20.11
C GLU A 1040 32.15 -2.76 19.94
N VAL A 1041 33.21 -2.86 19.14
CA VAL A 1041 34.07 -1.72 18.82
C VAL A 1041 34.27 -1.57 17.32
N PHE A 1042 34.21 -0.34 16.83
CA PHE A 1042 34.26 -0.03 15.41
C PHE A 1042 35.38 0.96 15.11
N ASP A 1043 35.81 0.94 13.85
CA ASP A 1043 36.85 1.83 13.35
C ASP A 1043 36.41 3.29 13.36
N ALA A 1044 37.41 4.16 13.41
CA ALA A 1044 37.23 5.61 13.49
C ALA A 1044 36.78 6.27 12.19
#